data_AF-A0A3E0IMD3-F1
#
_entry.id   AF-A0A3E0IMD3-F1
#
_cell.length_a   1.000
_cell.length_b   1.000
_cell.length_c   1.000
_cell.angle_alpha   90.00
_cell.angle_beta   90.00
_cell.angle_gamma   90.00
#
_symmetry.space_group_name_H-M   'P 1'
#
loop_
_entity.id
_entity.type
_entity.pdbx_description
1 polymer ?
#
loop_
_entity_poly.entity_id
_entity_poly.type
_entity_poly.pdbx_seq_one_letter_code
_entity_poly.pdbx_strand_id
1 'polypeptide(L)'
;SMTDHPIMEMLRALIEVIRTSWNFEPLMRLFKTNVLTEHYANSDRLIDILENYAIERGIYGQRWIDPNYFQLEQFQKLGSRPNHELSALEIERYQRVIDLKNDVMNKLLQFEERLTKGEHARDYATSFYEVMEAFELPNQLMTQRDMLDVAGKHTEAEEIDQIWNGFIRVLDDIVNVFNTREMTLTRFLEILDVGLNELEFSMIPQTLDQVTIGTMDLAKVDNKKHVYLIGMNDGVMPQSINGTSLISDEEKKRFETYTGLQLSPTADILQMDEAFVCYFAMTRSTERVSFSYSLMDSSGSNRERSPYLDEIQHMFTNLKVINIKHQHDQDTLSLVEHPHQTKTHLFEAMKLWLDESLISETWFTVYHAMKKHDALNHYIKHLETALTYDNHTIQLHPQLAIDLYGKSINASVSRFENYQQCPFKHYASHGLRLNERTKYQLQSFDLGTIFHDVLRYIAYKVEGRLNQLTAKQITALTEEALDLYLPHVQFNLLNSTSYYRYLSKRIGAIIQATLHAMKHQTTHSQFKPIAFEKTFRKNPRSSEELKAQTLKTKQGIPINIRGQIDRIDVYQHHDKSFINIIDYKSSDGSAQLDLVKVYYGLQMQMMTYMDIALQNKERLHLTEDVKPGGFLYMYVHKFRDKKRSWSNLNPDNLENEFLKSYQLSGLLNNDPDVLDAYDIRMEPGYKSDIVPLGMKKDGALYATSKVADEKVIRQLIKHNQHHFINTATHIMDGHTSVTPLKYKEKLPCEFCSYQSVCHVDSLIDSRKYRQVDEKINPIELLEKKMREEDEDDNSNEAR
;
A
#
# COMPACT_ATOMS: atom_id res chain seq x y z
N SER A 1 -27.40 12.20 -12.91
CA SER A 1 -27.34 13.42 -12.09
C SER A 1 -26.34 14.37 -12.72
N MET A 2 -26.48 15.69 -12.59
CA MET A 2 -25.43 16.62 -13.04
C MET A 2 -24.16 16.53 -12.18
N THR A 3 -24.27 15.99 -10.96
CA THR A 3 -23.16 15.91 -9.98
C THR A 3 -21.95 15.13 -10.46
N ASP A 4 -22.14 14.20 -11.41
CA ASP A 4 -21.05 13.36 -11.93
C ASP A 4 -20.27 14.05 -13.05
N HIS A 5 -20.76 15.18 -13.56
CA HIS A 5 -20.10 15.92 -14.62
C HIS A 5 -18.88 16.70 -14.07
N PRO A 6 -17.70 16.70 -14.72
CA PRO A 6 -16.49 17.34 -14.21
C PRO A 6 -16.62 18.81 -13.83
N ILE A 7 -17.42 19.58 -14.60
CA ILE A 7 -17.71 21.00 -14.31
C ILE A 7 -18.49 21.15 -13.01
N MET A 8 -19.51 20.32 -12.78
CA MET A 8 -20.30 20.37 -11.55
C MET A 8 -19.45 19.96 -10.34
N GLU A 9 -18.67 18.89 -10.50
CA GLU A 9 -17.72 18.45 -9.48
C GLU A 9 -16.66 19.53 -9.19
N MET A 10 -16.22 20.31 -10.18
CA MET A 10 -15.30 21.43 -9.97
C MET A 10 -15.93 22.49 -9.05
N LEU A 11 -17.17 22.90 -9.34
CA LEU A 11 -17.91 23.88 -8.52
C LEU A 11 -18.11 23.37 -7.09
N ARG A 12 -18.46 22.10 -6.92
CA ARG A 12 -18.66 21.50 -5.59
C ARG A 12 -17.35 21.32 -4.83
N ALA A 13 -16.29 20.84 -5.50
CA ALA A 13 -14.96 20.74 -4.91
C ALA A 13 -14.44 22.12 -4.49
N LEU A 14 -14.72 23.17 -5.26
CA LEU A 14 -14.36 24.55 -4.94
C LEU A 14 -15.02 25.03 -3.63
N ILE A 15 -16.32 24.74 -3.44
CA ILE A 15 -17.05 25.01 -2.20
C ILE A 15 -16.35 24.30 -1.02
N GLU A 16 -16.03 23.01 -1.18
CA GLU A 16 -15.41 22.21 -0.11
C GLU A 16 -13.97 22.65 0.20
N VAL A 17 -13.19 23.05 -0.80
CA VAL A 17 -11.84 23.62 -0.65
C VAL A 17 -11.87 24.86 0.26
N ILE A 18 -12.86 25.73 0.10
CA ILE A 18 -13.00 26.95 0.92
C ILE A 18 -13.43 26.57 2.34
N ARG A 19 -14.45 25.71 2.49
CA ARG A 19 -14.96 25.27 3.80
C ARG A 19 -13.89 24.60 4.66
N THR A 20 -12.99 23.85 4.01
CA THR A 20 -11.95 23.07 4.68
C THR A 20 -10.60 23.77 4.77
N SER A 21 -10.52 25.03 4.35
CA SER A 21 -9.28 25.82 4.32
C SER A 21 -8.14 25.08 3.58
N TRP A 22 -8.44 24.62 2.35
CA TRP A 22 -7.50 23.97 1.42
C TRP A 22 -6.96 22.63 1.92
N ASN A 23 -7.82 21.78 2.47
CA ASN A 23 -7.46 20.39 2.74
C ASN A 23 -7.03 19.67 1.46
N PHE A 24 -6.20 18.64 1.63
CA PHE A 24 -5.61 17.89 0.52
C PHE A 24 -6.66 17.25 -0.40
N GLU A 25 -7.64 16.51 0.13
CA GLU A 25 -8.60 15.76 -0.69
C GLU A 25 -9.50 16.67 -1.54
N PRO A 26 -10.16 17.71 -0.99
CA PRO A 26 -10.98 18.63 -1.80
C PRO A 26 -10.17 19.33 -2.88
N LEU A 27 -8.93 19.74 -2.55
CA LEU A 27 -8.08 20.43 -3.53
C LEU A 27 -7.64 19.48 -4.65
N MET A 28 -7.30 18.23 -4.34
CA MET A 28 -6.97 17.25 -5.38
C MET A 28 -8.18 16.89 -6.24
N ARG A 29 -9.39 16.81 -5.68
CA ARG A 29 -10.62 16.67 -6.46
C ARG A 29 -10.78 17.84 -7.44
N LEU A 30 -10.62 19.08 -6.96
CA LEU A 30 -10.67 20.28 -7.78
C LEU A 30 -9.67 20.22 -8.95
N PHE A 31 -8.39 19.91 -8.68
CA PHE A 31 -7.38 19.75 -9.73
C PHE A 31 -7.75 18.64 -10.73
N LYS A 32 -8.20 17.48 -10.25
CA LYS A 32 -8.52 16.29 -11.08
C LYS A 32 -9.76 16.45 -11.96
N THR A 33 -10.57 17.49 -11.76
CA THR A 33 -11.61 17.85 -12.73
C THR A 33 -11.02 18.34 -14.06
N ASN A 34 -9.76 18.79 -14.06
CA ASN A 34 -9.05 19.43 -15.17
C ASN A 34 -9.69 20.70 -15.73
N VAL A 35 -10.80 21.17 -15.15
CA VAL A 35 -11.52 22.34 -15.65
C VAL A 35 -10.67 23.60 -15.50
N LEU A 36 -10.15 23.88 -14.29
CA LEU A 36 -9.33 25.08 -14.06
C LEU A 36 -7.91 25.00 -14.68
N THR A 37 -7.51 23.84 -15.19
CA THR A 37 -6.15 23.56 -15.67
C THR A 37 -6.10 23.14 -17.14
N GLU A 38 -7.21 23.19 -17.88
CA GLU A 38 -7.31 22.71 -19.26
C GLU A 38 -6.28 23.35 -20.21
N HIS A 39 -5.97 24.63 -19.98
CA HIS A 39 -5.01 25.37 -20.80
C HIS A 39 -3.55 24.87 -20.63
N TYR A 40 -3.26 24.04 -19.63
CA TYR A 40 -1.97 23.38 -19.48
C TYR A 40 -1.94 22.06 -20.28
N ALA A 41 -1.06 21.99 -21.29
CA ALA A 41 -0.84 20.74 -22.03
C ALA A 41 -0.40 19.59 -21.10
N ASN A 42 -1.07 18.44 -21.20
CA ASN A 42 -0.85 17.28 -20.31
C ASN A 42 -1.09 17.60 -18.81
N SER A 43 -2.10 18.42 -18.51
CA SER A 43 -2.48 18.79 -17.13
C SER A 43 -2.62 17.57 -16.22
N ASP A 44 -3.27 16.50 -16.66
CA ASP A 44 -3.39 15.22 -15.95
C ASP A 44 -2.06 14.74 -15.37
N ARG A 45 -1.03 14.71 -16.22
CA ARG A 45 0.29 14.22 -15.84
C ARG A 45 0.99 15.14 -14.86
N LEU A 46 0.79 16.45 -14.99
CA LEU A 46 1.33 17.44 -14.04
C LEU A 46 0.63 17.33 -12.68
N ILE A 47 -0.67 17.10 -12.67
CA ILE A 47 -1.49 16.90 -11.47
C ILE A 47 -1.10 15.60 -10.77
N ASP A 48 -0.86 14.50 -11.49
CA ASP A 48 -0.35 13.26 -10.90
C ASP A 48 0.99 13.47 -10.15
N ILE A 49 1.88 14.29 -10.73
CA ILE A 49 3.16 14.62 -10.10
C ILE A 49 2.93 15.49 -8.87
N LEU A 50 2.05 16.50 -8.96
CA LEU A 50 1.67 17.34 -7.83
C LEU A 50 1.07 16.53 -6.68
N GLU A 51 0.18 15.59 -6.99
CA GLU A 51 -0.48 14.74 -6.01
C GLU A 51 0.55 13.84 -5.30
N ASN A 52 1.43 13.18 -6.06
CA ASN A 52 2.52 12.39 -5.49
C ASN A 52 3.44 13.23 -4.59
N TYR A 53 3.79 14.44 -5.06
CA TYR A 53 4.62 15.38 -4.32
C TYR A 53 3.98 15.81 -2.99
N ALA A 54 2.69 16.15 -3.04
CA ALA A 54 1.91 16.62 -1.90
C ALA A 54 1.67 15.51 -0.86
N ILE A 55 1.40 14.28 -1.30
CA ILE A 55 1.21 13.12 -0.40
C ILE A 55 2.51 12.75 0.32
N GLU A 56 3.65 12.79 -0.38
CA GLU A 56 4.95 12.45 0.20
C GLU A 56 5.37 13.45 1.31
N ARG A 57 4.95 14.72 1.20
CA ARG A 57 5.32 15.81 2.12
C ARG A 57 4.21 16.21 3.10
N GLY A 58 3.03 15.61 2.99
CA GLY A 58 1.86 15.98 3.79
C GLY A 58 1.50 17.45 3.60
N ILE A 59 1.28 17.87 2.35
CA ILE A 59 0.86 19.23 2.03
C ILE A 59 -0.66 19.35 2.27
N TYR A 60 -1.04 20.31 3.12
CA TYR A 60 -2.42 20.67 3.43
C TYR A 60 -2.49 22.12 3.90
N GLY A 61 -3.64 22.76 3.72
CA GLY A 61 -3.90 24.13 4.16
C GLY A 61 -2.85 25.12 3.67
N GLN A 62 -2.35 25.96 4.57
CA GLN A 62 -1.39 27.01 4.24
C GLN A 62 -0.05 26.50 3.67
N ARG A 63 0.25 25.19 3.77
CA ARG A 63 1.44 24.61 3.13
C ARG A 63 1.40 24.69 1.60
N TRP A 64 0.21 24.80 0.99
CA TRP A 64 0.05 24.95 -0.45
C TRP A 64 0.68 26.23 -1.03
N ILE A 65 0.77 27.28 -0.20
CA ILE A 65 1.32 28.59 -0.58
C ILE A 65 2.68 28.88 0.09
N ASP A 66 3.17 27.98 0.94
CA ASP A 66 4.44 28.17 1.62
C ASP A 66 5.62 27.91 0.65
N PRO A 67 6.45 28.93 0.37
CA PRO A 67 7.53 28.83 -0.60
C PRO A 67 8.61 27.83 -0.19
N ASN A 68 8.69 27.41 1.07
CA ASN A 68 9.66 26.38 1.49
C ASN A 68 9.33 24.99 0.93
N TYR A 69 8.06 24.75 0.56
CA TYR A 69 7.61 23.47 0.03
C TYR A 69 7.56 23.43 -1.49
N PHE A 70 7.63 24.53 -2.24
CA PHE A 70 7.46 24.51 -3.69
C PHE A 70 8.63 25.18 -4.41
N GLN A 71 9.83 24.66 -4.16
CA GLN A 71 11.08 24.99 -4.88
C GLN A 71 11.56 23.79 -5.70
N LEU A 72 12.24 24.02 -6.81
CA LEU A 72 12.69 22.97 -7.72
C LEU A 72 13.59 21.93 -7.03
N GLU A 73 14.44 22.36 -6.10
CA GLU A 73 15.34 21.52 -5.33
C GLU A 73 14.56 20.49 -4.49
N GLN A 74 13.35 20.82 -4.07
CA GLN A 74 12.53 19.93 -3.25
C GLN A 74 11.95 18.75 -4.07
N PHE A 75 11.86 18.87 -5.39
CA PHE A 75 11.41 17.77 -6.27
C PHE A 75 12.47 16.70 -6.50
N GLN A 76 13.74 16.96 -6.17
CA GLN A 76 14.85 15.99 -6.28
C GLN A 76 14.64 14.72 -5.43
N LYS A 77 13.77 14.77 -4.42
CA LYS A 77 13.50 13.66 -3.50
C LYS A 77 12.35 12.75 -3.92
N LEU A 78 11.67 13.01 -5.04
CA LEU A 78 10.49 12.25 -5.48
C LEU A 78 10.89 10.86 -6.02
N GLY A 79 11.20 9.92 -5.12
CA GLY A 79 11.63 8.55 -5.46
C GLY A 79 13.05 8.44 -6.04
N SER A 80 13.79 9.55 -6.13
CA SER A 80 15.15 9.61 -6.68
C SER A 80 16.23 9.40 -5.61
N ARG A 81 17.42 8.97 -6.06
CA ARG A 81 18.57 8.74 -5.16
C ARG A 81 19.00 10.07 -4.51
N PRO A 82 19.50 10.06 -3.26
CA PRO A 82 20.12 11.24 -2.66
C PRO A 82 21.21 11.79 -3.60
N ASN A 83 21.13 13.09 -3.90
CA ASN A 83 22.04 13.84 -4.79
C ASN A 83 21.90 13.54 -6.30
N HIS A 84 20.71 13.19 -6.78
CA HIS A 84 20.45 13.21 -8.23
C HIS A 84 20.24 14.66 -8.70
N GLU A 85 21.16 15.16 -9.53
CA GLU A 85 20.96 16.42 -10.25
C GLU A 85 19.83 16.25 -11.26
N LEU A 86 18.88 17.19 -11.24
CA LEU A 86 17.76 17.19 -12.18
C LEU A 86 18.28 17.47 -13.59
N SER A 87 17.82 16.69 -14.56
CA SER A 87 18.00 16.99 -15.98
C SER A 87 17.21 18.25 -16.36
N ALA A 88 17.62 18.91 -17.46
CA ALA A 88 16.90 20.09 -17.97
C ALA A 88 15.40 19.82 -18.22
N LEU A 89 15.07 18.62 -18.71
CA LEU A 89 13.69 18.20 -18.95
C LEU A 89 12.89 18.01 -17.65
N GLU A 90 13.52 17.52 -16.59
CA GLU A 90 12.88 17.39 -15.26
C GLU A 90 12.65 18.76 -14.63
N ILE A 91 13.62 19.67 -14.74
CA ILE A 91 13.49 21.04 -14.26
C ILE A 91 12.30 21.73 -14.95
N GLU A 92 12.24 21.66 -16.29
CA GLU A 92 11.12 22.23 -17.06
C GLU A 92 9.77 21.63 -16.61
N ARG A 93 9.71 20.30 -16.47
CA ARG A 93 8.49 19.61 -16.04
C ARG A 93 8.04 20.03 -14.64
N TYR A 94 8.95 20.07 -13.67
CA TYR A 94 8.61 20.45 -12.29
C TYR A 94 8.27 21.93 -12.17
N GLN A 95 8.90 22.78 -12.97
CA GLN A 95 8.49 24.19 -13.05
C GLN A 95 7.04 24.31 -13.50
N ARG A 96 6.65 23.58 -14.56
CA ARG A 96 5.26 23.55 -15.04
C ARG A 96 4.27 23.03 -13.99
N VAL A 97 4.67 22.08 -13.14
CA VAL A 97 3.85 21.62 -12.00
C VAL A 97 3.66 22.75 -10.98
N ILE A 98 4.74 23.48 -10.64
CA ILE A 98 4.69 24.61 -9.71
C ILE A 98 3.80 25.72 -10.26
N ASP A 99 3.94 26.04 -11.55
CA ASP A 99 3.18 27.08 -12.25
C ASP A 99 1.69 26.75 -12.27
N LEU A 100 1.33 25.53 -12.70
CA LEU A 100 -0.06 25.04 -12.67
C LEU A 100 -0.67 25.13 -11.26
N LYS A 101 0.08 24.71 -10.24
CA LYS A 101 -0.37 24.83 -8.84
C LYS A 101 -0.54 26.29 -8.43
N ASN A 102 0.41 27.16 -8.78
CA ASN A 102 0.36 28.59 -8.43
C ASN A 102 -0.84 29.27 -9.09
N ASP A 103 -1.12 28.99 -10.35
CA ASP A 103 -2.26 29.55 -11.06
C ASP A 103 -3.58 29.21 -10.34
N VAL A 104 -3.82 27.93 -10.05
CA VAL A 104 -5.03 27.51 -9.31
C VAL A 104 -5.05 28.09 -7.89
N MET A 105 -3.94 28.08 -7.15
CA MET A 105 -3.91 28.65 -5.79
C MET A 105 -4.13 30.16 -5.79
N ASN A 106 -3.63 30.90 -6.79
CA ASN A 106 -3.86 32.33 -6.93
C ASN A 106 -5.33 32.63 -7.23
N LYS A 107 -5.96 31.83 -8.10
CA LYS A 107 -7.40 31.86 -8.36
C LYS A 107 -8.21 31.67 -7.07
N LEU A 108 -7.83 30.67 -6.24
CA LEU A 108 -8.47 30.39 -4.96
C LEU A 108 -8.28 31.51 -3.93
N LEU A 109 -7.08 32.08 -3.82
CA LEU A 109 -6.78 33.20 -2.93
C LEU A 109 -7.62 34.44 -3.28
N GLN A 110 -7.69 34.79 -4.56
CA GLN A 110 -8.53 35.89 -5.03
C GLN A 110 -10.02 35.64 -4.72
N PHE A 111 -10.45 34.39 -4.85
CA PHE A 111 -11.82 34.02 -4.52
C PHE A 111 -12.13 34.17 -3.03
N GLU A 112 -11.28 33.64 -2.16
CA GLU A 112 -11.45 33.73 -0.71
C GLU A 112 -11.44 35.21 -0.25
N GLU A 113 -10.56 36.04 -0.81
CA GLU A 113 -10.53 37.48 -0.51
C GLU A 113 -11.86 38.17 -0.85
N ARG A 114 -12.48 37.86 -2.00
CA ARG A 114 -13.79 38.43 -2.37
C ARG A 114 -14.90 37.95 -1.43
N LEU A 115 -14.92 36.66 -1.10
CA LEU A 115 -15.91 36.09 -0.19
C LEU A 115 -15.82 36.68 1.22
N THR A 116 -14.62 36.99 1.71
CA THR A 116 -14.46 37.59 3.06
C THR A 116 -15.05 38.99 3.21
N LYS A 117 -15.37 39.66 2.09
CA LYS A 117 -15.98 41.00 2.07
C LYS A 117 -17.51 40.97 2.05
N GLY A 118 -18.12 39.80 1.85
CA GLY A 118 -19.56 39.63 1.78
C GLY A 118 -20.20 39.50 3.17
N GLU A 119 -21.39 40.08 3.34
CA GLU A 119 -22.18 39.98 4.58
C GLU A 119 -23.57 39.35 4.31
N HIS A 120 -24.05 39.45 3.06
CA HIS A 120 -25.40 39.03 2.65
C HIS A 120 -25.34 37.94 1.57
N ALA A 121 -26.46 37.20 1.42
CA ALA A 121 -26.61 36.17 0.39
C ALA A 121 -26.25 36.67 -1.02
N ARG A 122 -26.69 37.89 -1.35
CA ARG A 122 -26.42 38.54 -2.63
C ARG A 122 -24.93 38.81 -2.85
N ASP A 123 -24.19 39.21 -1.81
CA ASP A 123 -22.77 39.54 -1.93
C ASP A 123 -21.96 38.27 -2.29
N TYR A 124 -22.28 37.15 -1.64
CA TYR A 124 -21.63 35.87 -1.94
C TYR A 124 -22.01 35.34 -3.32
N ALA A 125 -23.29 35.37 -3.71
CA ALA A 125 -23.73 34.92 -5.03
C ALA A 125 -23.07 35.73 -6.16
N THR A 126 -22.99 37.07 -5.98
CA THR A 126 -22.28 37.96 -6.89
C THR A 126 -20.80 37.60 -6.98
N SER A 127 -20.15 37.36 -5.83
CA SER A 127 -18.75 36.94 -5.78
C SER A 127 -18.50 35.63 -6.52
N PHE A 128 -19.39 34.64 -6.40
CA PHE A 128 -19.29 33.38 -7.15
C PHE A 128 -19.36 33.61 -8.66
N TYR A 129 -20.35 34.38 -9.13
CA TYR A 129 -20.50 34.71 -10.55
C TYR A 129 -19.26 35.42 -11.11
N GLU A 130 -18.83 36.52 -10.47
CA GLU A 130 -17.69 37.33 -10.93
C GLU A 130 -16.36 36.57 -10.89
N VAL A 131 -16.23 35.57 -10.02
CA VAL A 131 -15.02 34.74 -9.95
C VAL A 131 -15.01 33.69 -11.04
N MET A 132 -16.15 33.07 -11.36
CA MET A 132 -16.24 32.17 -12.52
C MET A 132 -15.91 32.93 -13.82
N GLU A 133 -16.38 34.18 -13.94
CA GLU A 133 -16.00 35.07 -15.05
C GLU A 133 -14.50 35.39 -15.05
N ALA A 134 -13.92 35.73 -13.88
CA ALA A 134 -12.48 35.99 -13.75
C ALA A 134 -11.61 34.74 -14.02
N PHE A 135 -12.15 33.54 -13.86
CA PHE A 135 -11.49 32.30 -14.25
C PHE A 135 -11.56 32.02 -15.75
N GLU A 136 -12.31 32.84 -16.51
CA GLU A 136 -12.67 32.63 -17.92
C GLU A 136 -13.50 31.35 -18.16
N LEU A 137 -14.14 30.82 -17.11
CA LEU A 137 -14.90 29.59 -17.19
C LEU A 137 -16.01 29.64 -18.25
N PRO A 138 -16.85 30.70 -18.35
CA PRO A 138 -17.88 30.76 -19.39
C PRO A 138 -17.32 30.64 -20.82
N ASN A 139 -16.21 31.33 -21.10
CA ASN A 139 -15.56 31.30 -22.42
C ASN A 139 -14.99 29.91 -22.73
N GLN A 140 -14.39 29.28 -21.73
CA GLN A 140 -13.90 27.91 -21.82
C GLN A 140 -15.03 26.92 -22.13
N LEU A 141 -16.13 26.98 -21.37
CA LEU A 141 -17.29 26.09 -21.56
C LEU A 141 -17.94 26.29 -22.93
N MET A 142 -18.09 27.54 -23.38
CA MET A 142 -18.60 27.83 -24.72
C MET A 142 -17.70 27.23 -25.82
N THR A 143 -16.38 27.34 -25.66
CA THR A 143 -15.41 26.77 -26.61
C THR A 143 -15.50 25.25 -26.63
N GLN A 144 -15.59 24.60 -25.46
CA GLN A 144 -15.76 23.14 -25.35
C GLN A 144 -17.04 22.66 -26.00
N ARG A 145 -18.17 23.31 -25.73
CA ARG A 145 -19.46 23.03 -26.35
C ARG A 145 -19.37 23.10 -27.88
N ASP A 146 -18.85 24.20 -28.42
CA ASP A 146 -18.76 24.40 -29.86
C ASP A 146 -17.87 23.35 -30.53
N MET A 147 -16.80 22.92 -29.87
CA MET A 147 -15.96 21.81 -30.34
C MET A 147 -16.70 20.46 -30.35
N LEU A 148 -17.50 20.17 -29.32
CA LEU A 148 -18.31 18.94 -29.25
C LEU A 148 -19.39 18.93 -30.32
N ASP A 149 -20.06 20.06 -30.56
CA ASP A 149 -21.07 20.19 -31.61
C ASP A 149 -20.48 19.98 -32.99
N VAL A 150 -19.32 20.57 -33.28
CA VAL A 150 -18.61 20.35 -34.55
C VAL A 150 -18.18 18.88 -34.72
N ALA A 151 -17.89 18.18 -33.61
CA ALA A 151 -17.58 16.76 -33.60
C ALA A 151 -18.83 15.84 -33.69
N GLY A 152 -20.04 16.40 -33.78
CA GLY A 152 -21.30 15.65 -33.82
C GLY A 152 -21.77 15.09 -32.48
N LYS A 153 -21.16 15.53 -31.37
CA LYS A 153 -21.47 15.12 -29.99
C LYS A 153 -22.46 16.08 -29.34
N HIS A 154 -23.61 16.27 -29.98
CA HIS A 154 -24.60 17.28 -29.58
C HIS A 154 -25.13 17.11 -28.16
N THR A 155 -25.32 15.87 -27.69
CA THR A 155 -25.79 15.63 -26.32
C THR A 155 -24.77 16.08 -25.28
N GLU A 156 -23.48 15.77 -25.47
CA GLU A 156 -22.40 16.23 -24.57
C GLU A 156 -22.28 17.77 -24.59
N ALA A 157 -22.50 18.40 -25.75
CA ALA A 157 -22.52 19.85 -25.87
C ALA A 157 -23.70 20.48 -25.09
N GLU A 158 -24.90 19.92 -25.23
CA GLU A 158 -26.09 20.39 -24.51
C GLU A 158 -25.97 20.23 -22.99
N GLU A 159 -25.32 19.16 -22.52
CA GLU A 159 -25.03 18.95 -21.09
C GLU A 159 -24.23 20.12 -20.49
N ILE A 160 -23.23 20.65 -21.21
CA ILE A 160 -22.42 21.81 -20.75
C ILE A 160 -23.31 23.05 -20.57
N ASP A 161 -24.17 23.35 -21.55
CA ASP A 161 -25.10 24.49 -21.48
C ASP A 161 -26.07 24.33 -20.30
N GLN A 162 -26.61 23.13 -20.09
CA GLN A 162 -27.52 22.84 -18.99
C GLN A 162 -26.85 23.01 -17.62
N ILE A 163 -25.58 22.62 -17.47
CA ILE A 163 -24.83 22.78 -16.22
C ILE A 163 -24.63 24.26 -15.89
N TRP A 164 -24.15 25.05 -16.85
CA TRP A 164 -23.93 26.47 -16.63
C TRP A 164 -25.22 27.20 -16.26
N ASN A 165 -26.29 26.95 -17.01
CA ASN A 165 -27.61 27.54 -16.73
C ASN A 165 -28.17 27.06 -15.38
N GLY A 166 -27.96 25.79 -15.03
CA GLY A 166 -28.34 25.24 -13.73
C GLY A 166 -27.63 25.92 -12.57
N PHE A 167 -26.32 26.13 -12.68
CA PHE A 167 -25.52 26.87 -11.70
C PHE A 167 -26.02 28.31 -11.52
N ILE A 168 -26.22 29.05 -12.62
CA ILE A 168 -26.73 30.42 -12.59
C ILE A 168 -28.12 30.48 -11.95
N ARG A 169 -29.02 29.55 -12.30
CA ARG A 169 -30.36 29.47 -11.72
C ARG A 169 -30.32 29.29 -10.20
N VAL A 170 -29.44 28.43 -9.69
CA VAL A 170 -29.31 28.23 -8.23
C VAL A 170 -28.82 29.51 -7.55
N LEU A 171 -27.88 30.25 -8.14
CA LEU A 171 -27.47 31.56 -7.62
C LEU A 171 -28.62 32.56 -7.62
N ASP A 172 -29.36 32.66 -8.72
CA ASP A 172 -30.52 33.56 -8.84
C ASP A 172 -31.60 33.23 -7.81
N ASP A 173 -31.90 31.94 -7.60
CA ASP A 173 -32.88 31.49 -6.60
C ASP A 173 -32.46 31.88 -5.18
N ILE A 174 -31.17 31.72 -4.83
CA ILE A 174 -30.64 32.15 -3.52
C ILE A 174 -30.80 33.67 -3.35
N VAL A 175 -30.49 34.46 -4.38
CA VAL A 175 -30.63 35.92 -4.35
C VAL A 175 -32.10 36.33 -4.26
N ASN A 176 -32.99 35.68 -5.00
CA ASN A 176 -34.43 35.95 -5.00
C ASN A 176 -35.06 35.70 -3.62
N VAL A 177 -34.65 34.63 -2.94
CA VAL A 177 -35.20 34.25 -1.62
C VAL A 177 -34.59 35.06 -0.48
N PHE A 178 -33.27 35.25 -0.47
CA PHE A 178 -32.57 35.81 0.68
C PHE A 178 -32.09 37.25 0.48
N ASN A 179 -31.78 37.68 -0.74
CA ASN A 179 -31.32 39.02 -1.12
C ASN A 179 -30.35 39.66 -0.10
N THR A 180 -30.78 40.68 0.65
CA THR A 180 -30.01 41.43 1.64
C THR A 180 -30.13 40.86 3.06
N ARG A 181 -30.49 39.59 3.22
CA ARG A 181 -30.48 38.94 4.53
C ARG A 181 -29.04 38.60 4.91
N GLU A 182 -28.62 39.02 6.10
CA GLU A 182 -27.33 38.63 6.67
C GLU A 182 -27.22 37.10 6.76
N MET A 183 -26.08 36.58 6.32
CA MET A 183 -25.80 35.15 6.31
C MET A 183 -24.30 34.90 6.45
N THR A 184 -23.92 33.87 7.18
CA THR A 184 -22.53 33.45 7.26
C THR A 184 -22.11 32.75 5.96
N LEU A 185 -20.86 32.92 5.55
CA LEU A 185 -20.31 32.23 4.37
C LEU A 185 -20.55 30.72 4.44
N THR A 186 -20.30 30.09 5.60
CA THR A 186 -20.54 28.65 5.79
C THR A 186 -21.98 28.25 5.46
N ARG A 187 -22.96 29.04 5.92
CA ARG A 187 -24.37 28.75 5.66
C ARG A 187 -24.74 28.95 4.20
N PHE A 188 -24.20 29.98 3.55
CA PHE A 188 -24.38 30.19 2.11
C PHE A 188 -23.83 29.00 1.31
N LEU A 189 -22.61 28.56 1.61
CA LEU A 189 -21.95 27.43 0.94
C LEU A 189 -22.71 26.11 1.11
N GLU A 190 -23.33 25.87 2.28
CA GLU A 190 -24.21 24.72 2.50
C GLU A 190 -25.46 24.76 1.61
N ILE A 191 -26.13 25.92 1.53
CA ILE A 191 -27.34 26.08 0.72
C ILE A 191 -27.00 25.90 -0.76
N LEU A 192 -25.88 26.49 -1.21
CA LEU A 192 -25.41 26.36 -2.59
C LEU A 192 -25.10 24.91 -2.95
N ASP A 193 -24.33 24.18 -2.12
CA ASP A 193 -24.01 22.77 -2.39
C ASP A 193 -25.26 21.90 -2.46
N VAL A 194 -26.25 22.11 -1.57
CA VAL A 194 -27.55 21.43 -1.64
C VAL A 194 -28.27 21.76 -2.95
N GLY A 195 -28.34 23.04 -3.32
CA GLY A 195 -28.99 23.47 -4.56
C GLY A 195 -28.34 22.87 -5.81
N LEU A 196 -27.01 22.78 -5.85
CA LEU A 196 -26.28 22.15 -6.96
C LEU A 196 -26.47 20.63 -7.01
N ASN A 197 -26.62 19.97 -5.86
CA ASN A 197 -26.81 18.53 -5.77
C ASN A 197 -28.19 18.07 -6.27
N GLU A 198 -29.20 18.95 -6.23
CA GLU A 198 -30.56 18.69 -6.74
C GLU A 198 -30.72 18.94 -8.26
N LEU A 199 -29.65 19.35 -8.95
CA LEU A 199 -29.71 19.59 -10.39
C LEU A 199 -29.66 18.28 -11.20
N GLU A 200 -30.67 18.08 -12.04
CA GLU A 200 -30.77 16.97 -12.98
C GLU A 200 -30.77 17.46 -14.43
N PHE A 201 -30.12 16.71 -15.31
CA PHE A 201 -30.21 16.94 -16.75
C PHE A 201 -31.66 16.80 -17.22
N SER A 202 -32.06 17.68 -18.13
CA SER A 202 -33.33 17.55 -18.83
C SER A 202 -33.34 16.24 -19.62
N MET A 203 -34.48 15.54 -19.64
CA MET A 203 -34.58 14.24 -20.33
C MET A 203 -34.19 14.38 -21.81
N ILE A 204 -33.34 13.47 -22.28
CA ILE A 204 -32.96 13.36 -23.68
C ILE A 204 -34.24 13.19 -24.53
N PRO A 205 -34.41 13.96 -25.64
CA PRO A 205 -35.59 13.88 -26.48
C PRO A 205 -35.89 12.45 -26.94
N GLN A 206 -37.16 12.06 -26.88
CA GLN A 206 -37.62 10.75 -27.32
C GLN A 206 -37.43 10.58 -28.84
N THR A 207 -36.89 9.43 -29.25
CA THR A 207 -36.71 9.07 -30.67
C THR A 207 -37.94 8.34 -31.22
N LEU A 208 -38.00 8.16 -32.55
CA LEU A 208 -39.15 7.54 -33.23
C LEU A 208 -39.36 6.05 -32.89
N ASP A 209 -38.28 5.30 -32.65
CA ASP A 209 -38.33 3.85 -32.37
C ASP A 209 -37.48 3.52 -31.14
N GLN A 210 -38.16 3.27 -30.02
CA GLN A 210 -37.52 3.10 -28.72
C GLN A 210 -38.35 2.24 -27.77
N VAL A 211 -37.66 1.59 -26.83
CA VAL A 211 -38.28 0.98 -25.65
C VAL A 211 -38.44 2.05 -24.58
N THR A 212 -39.65 2.26 -24.09
CA THR A 212 -39.92 3.19 -22.99
C THR A 212 -39.70 2.49 -21.65
N ILE A 213 -38.75 2.99 -20.85
CA ILE A 213 -38.50 2.55 -19.48
C ILE A 213 -38.96 3.67 -18.54
N GLY A 214 -39.78 3.34 -17.55
CA GLY A 214 -40.31 4.32 -16.62
C GLY A 214 -40.81 3.67 -15.33
N THR A 215 -41.05 4.51 -14.33
CA THR A 215 -41.71 4.11 -13.08
C THR A 215 -43.20 3.91 -13.30
N MET A 216 -43.87 3.22 -12.39
CA MET A 216 -45.32 2.95 -12.46
C MET A 216 -46.17 4.18 -12.06
N ASP A 217 -45.75 5.38 -12.46
CA ASP A 217 -46.49 6.61 -12.22
C ASP A 217 -47.69 6.72 -13.19
N LEU A 218 -48.89 6.82 -12.62
CA LEU A 218 -50.18 6.79 -13.32
C LEU A 218 -50.32 7.88 -14.39
N ALA A 219 -49.57 8.97 -14.27
CA ALA A 219 -49.71 10.16 -15.12
C ALA A 219 -49.02 10.06 -16.50
N LYS A 220 -48.20 9.03 -16.77
CA LYS A 220 -47.22 9.09 -17.88
C LYS A 220 -47.20 7.92 -18.87
N VAL A 221 -48.15 6.97 -18.79
CA VAL A 221 -48.05 5.72 -19.58
C VAL A 221 -49.19 5.55 -20.58
N ASP A 222 -48.86 5.69 -21.87
CA ASP A 222 -49.72 5.29 -22.99
C ASP A 222 -49.91 3.78 -23.06
N ASN A 223 -51.00 3.33 -23.69
CA ASN A 223 -51.17 1.92 -23.99
C ASN A 223 -50.08 1.44 -24.97
N LYS A 224 -49.45 0.30 -24.65
CA LYS A 224 -48.38 -0.31 -25.47
C LYS A 224 -48.76 -1.75 -25.83
N LYS A 225 -48.25 -2.25 -26.96
CA LYS A 225 -48.48 -3.65 -27.36
C LYS A 225 -47.97 -4.63 -26.31
N HIS A 226 -46.74 -4.42 -25.86
CA HIS A 226 -46.10 -5.27 -24.87
C HIS A 226 -45.68 -4.43 -23.66
N VAL A 227 -46.00 -4.92 -22.45
CA VAL A 227 -45.61 -4.28 -21.19
C VAL A 227 -44.89 -5.30 -20.32
N TYR A 228 -43.75 -4.91 -19.77
CA TYR A 228 -42.94 -5.73 -18.87
C TYR A 228 -42.93 -5.09 -17.48
N LEU A 229 -43.52 -5.76 -16.49
CA LEU A 229 -43.41 -5.37 -15.09
C LEU A 229 -42.19 -6.07 -14.51
N ILE A 230 -41.19 -5.28 -14.13
CA ILE A 230 -39.89 -5.75 -13.69
C ILE A 230 -39.76 -5.58 -12.17
N GLY A 231 -39.22 -6.58 -11.49
CA GLY A 231 -38.93 -6.50 -10.06
C GLY A 231 -40.18 -6.58 -9.17
N MET A 232 -41.19 -7.36 -9.57
CA MET A 232 -42.38 -7.63 -8.77
C MET A 232 -42.07 -8.52 -7.56
N ASN A 233 -41.33 -7.95 -6.61
CA ASN A 233 -40.92 -8.55 -5.36
C ASN A 233 -41.72 -7.97 -4.19
N ASP A 234 -41.82 -8.73 -3.09
CA ASP A 234 -42.43 -8.24 -1.86
C ASP A 234 -41.71 -6.99 -1.34
N GLY A 235 -42.47 -6.02 -0.82
CA GLY A 235 -42.00 -4.70 -0.41
C GLY A 235 -41.62 -3.72 -1.54
N VAL A 236 -41.44 -4.20 -2.78
CA VAL A 236 -41.28 -3.36 -3.99
C VAL A 236 -42.64 -3.13 -4.65
N MET A 237 -43.43 -4.20 -4.80
CA MET A 237 -44.79 -4.14 -5.28
C MET A 237 -45.66 -5.11 -4.45
N PRO A 238 -46.60 -4.64 -3.64
CA PRO A 238 -46.82 -3.22 -3.33
C PRO A 238 -45.61 -2.62 -2.61
N GLN A 239 -45.34 -1.33 -2.89
CA GLN A 239 -44.33 -0.59 -2.16
C GLN A 239 -44.77 -0.46 -0.69
N SER A 240 -43.87 -0.75 0.24
CA SER A 240 -44.14 -0.52 1.68
C SER A 240 -44.05 0.97 1.99
N ILE A 241 -45.20 1.59 2.28
CA ILE A 241 -45.27 3.02 2.62
C ILE A 241 -45.22 3.18 4.13
N ASN A 242 -44.09 3.68 4.63
CA ASN A 242 -43.94 4.04 6.03
C ASN A 242 -44.25 5.53 6.22
N GLY A 243 -45.05 5.88 7.25
CA GLY A 243 -45.48 7.24 7.56
C GLY A 243 -44.38 8.11 8.16
N THR A 244 -43.27 8.35 7.44
CA THR A 244 -42.22 9.29 7.85
C THR A 244 -42.54 10.69 7.32
N SER A 245 -43.60 11.31 7.83
CA SER A 245 -43.95 12.71 7.54
C SER A 245 -43.90 13.57 8.79
N LEU A 246 -43.69 14.89 8.62
CA LEU A 246 -43.69 15.87 9.72
C LEU A 246 -45.00 15.82 10.54
N ILE A 247 -46.11 15.50 9.88
CA ILE A 247 -47.43 15.28 10.47
C ILE A 247 -47.72 13.79 10.38
N SER A 248 -47.93 13.14 11.52
CA SER A 248 -48.28 11.72 11.59
C SER A 248 -49.67 11.44 11.03
N ASP A 249 -49.93 10.20 10.64
CA ASP A 249 -51.24 9.80 10.13
C ASP A 249 -52.35 9.93 11.19
N GLU A 250 -52.02 9.77 12.47
CA GLU A 250 -52.96 10.02 13.56
C GLU A 250 -53.32 11.50 13.67
N GLU A 251 -52.34 12.39 13.54
CA GLU A 251 -52.57 13.84 13.53
C GLU A 251 -53.41 14.27 12.32
N LYS A 252 -53.18 13.68 11.14
CA LYS A 252 -54.02 13.92 9.95
C LYS A 252 -55.48 13.53 10.20
N LYS A 253 -55.72 12.33 10.72
CA LYS A 253 -57.08 11.83 11.03
C LYS A 253 -57.78 12.68 12.09
N ARG A 254 -57.05 13.09 13.13
CA ARG A 254 -57.58 14.00 14.17
C ARG A 254 -57.91 15.37 13.60
N PHE A 255 -57.02 15.94 12.78
CA PHE A 255 -57.24 17.23 12.13
C PHE A 255 -58.50 17.21 11.27
N GLU A 256 -58.66 16.18 10.43
CA GLU A 256 -59.86 15.99 9.60
C GLU A 256 -61.12 15.87 10.46
N THR A 257 -61.07 15.11 11.55
CA THR A 257 -62.21 14.94 12.47
C THR A 257 -62.65 16.26 13.11
N TYR A 258 -61.70 17.12 13.52
CA TYR A 258 -62.02 18.38 14.20
C TYR A 258 -62.38 19.53 13.25
N THR A 259 -61.82 19.54 12.04
CA THR A 259 -61.97 20.67 11.09
C THR A 259 -62.89 20.36 9.90
N GLY A 260 -63.15 19.07 9.64
CA GLY A 260 -63.81 18.59 8.43
C GLY A 260 -62.95 18.71 7.16
N LEU A 261 -61.67 19.06 7.27
CA LEU A 261 -60.75 19.24 6.14
C LEU A 261 -59.76 18.07 6.06
N GLN A 262 -59.76 17.40 4.91
CA GLN A 262 -58.81 16.32 4.62
C GLN A 262 -57.46 16.89 4.18
N LEU A 263 -56.37 16.42 4.79
CA LEU A 263 -55.00 16.72 4.37
C LEU A 263 -54.54 15.72 3.28
N SER A 264 -53.22 15.54 3.12
CA SER A 264 -52.71 14.48 2.24
C SER A 264 -53.13 13.09 2.73
N PRO A 265 -53.22 12.09 1.83
CA PRO A 265 -53.55 10.72 2.21
C PRO A 265 -52.65 10.17 3.32
N THR A 266 -53.22 9.31 4.15
CA THR A 266 -52.51 8.52 5.17
C THR A 266 -51.84 7.30 4.52
N ALA A 267 -50.85 6.72 5.19
CA ALA A 267 -50.08 5.59 4.64
C ALA A 267 -50.96 4.38 4.30
N ASP A 268 -52.02 4.12 5.09
CA ASP A 268 -53.01 3.07 4.80
C ASP A 268 -53.77 3.30 3.49
N ILE A 269 -54.11 4.55 3.17
CA ILE A 269 -54.76 4.92 1.90
C ILE A 269 -53.78 4.75 0.74
N LEU A 270 -52.56 5.29 0.87
CA LEU A 270 -51.53 5.14 -0.18
C LEU A 270 -51.15 3.66 -0.41
N GLN A 271 -51.16 2.85 0.65
CA GLN A 271 -50.93 1.41 0.56
C GLN A 271 -52.06 0.70 -0.20
N MET A 272 -53.31 1.18 -0.08
CA MET A 272 -54.42 0.69 -0.91
C MET A 272 -54.27 1.12 -2.37
N ASP A 273 -53.75 2.32 -2.64
CA ASP A 273 -53.51 2.82 -3.99
C ASP A 273 -52.47 1.98 -4.76
N GLU A 274 -51.54 1.31 -4.09
CA GLU A 274 -50.58 0.39 -4.74
C GLU A 274 -51.27 -0.74 -5.53
N ALA A 275 -52.42 -1.23 -5.06
CA ALA A 275 -53.19 -2.23 -5.81
C ALA A 275 -53.75 -1.63 -7.10
N PHE A 276 -54.17 -0.36 -7.06
CA PHE A 276 -54.63 0.38 -8.23
C PHE A 276 -53.48 0.66 -9.20
N VAL A 277 -52.29 0.99 -8.71
CA VAL A 277 -51.08 1.15 -9.53
C VAL A 277 -50.75 -0.16 -10.25
N CYS A 278 -50.79 -1.30 -9.54
CA CYS A 278 -50.56 -2.62 -10.15
C CYS A 278 -51.58 -2.91 -11.26
N TYR A 279 -52.86 -2.71 -10.97
CA TYR A 279 -53.97 -2.85 -11.93
C TYR A 279 -53.75 -1.97 -13.16
N PHE A 280 -53.39 -0.71 -12.96
CA PHE A 280 -53.17 0.21 -14.05
C PHE A 280 -52.01 -0.23 -14.93
N ALA A 281 -50.86 -0.58 -14.32
CA ALA A 281 -49.66 -1.03 -15.03
C ALA A 281 -49.92 -2.30 -15.85
N MET A 282 -50.62 -3.30 -15.30
CA MET A 282 -50.92 -4.55 -16.01
C MET A 282 -51.93 -4.36 -17.16
N THR A 283 -52.83 -3.37 -17.06
CA THR A 283 -53.86 -3.10 -18.08
C THR A 283 -53.43 -2.12 -19.17
N ARG A 284 -52.20 -1.56 -19.13
CA ARG A 284 -51.63 -0.76 -20.22
C ARG A 284 -51.30 -1.57 -21.47
N SER A 285 -51.18 -2.90 -21.35
CA SER A 285 -50.85 -3.75 -22.48
C SER A 285 -52.05 -4.02 -23.39
N THR A 286 -51.89 -3.89 -24.71
CA THR A 286 -52.92 -4.26 -25.68
C THR A 286 -52.76 -5.67 -26.26
N GLU A 287 -51.58 -6.29 -26.13
CA GLU A 287 -51.31 -7.63 -26.68
C GLU A 287 -50.71 -8.60 -25.64
N ARG A 288 -49.64 -8.22 -24.93
CA ARG A 288 -48.99 -9.11 -23.94
C ARG A 288 -48.39 -8.35 -22.75
N VAL A 289 -48.75 -8.79 -21.55
CA VAL A 289 -48.09 -8.41 -20.31
C VAL A 289 -47.17 -9.52 -19.82
N SER A 290 -45.97 -9.16 -19.34
CA SER A 290 -45.02 -10.08 -18.72
C SER A 290 -44.65 -9.57 -17.33
N PHE A 291 -44.63 -10.47 -16.36
CA PHE A 291 -44.27 -10.17 -14.98
C PHE A 291 -42.98 -10.89 -14.61
N SER A 292 -42.04 -10.19 -13.97
CA SER A 292 -40.78 -10.77 -13.53
C SER A 292 -40.44 -10.34 -12.10
N TYR A 293 -39.78 -11.24 -11.37
CA TYR A 293 -39.32 -11.03 -10.01
C TYR A 293 -37.94 -11.65 -9.84
N SER A 294 -37.14 -11.09 -8.94
CA SER A 294 -35.80 -11.60 -8.62
C SER A 294 -35.87 -12.55 -7.42
N LEU A 295 -35.03 -13.59 -7.39
CA LEU A 295 -34.92 -14.48 -6.22
C LEU A 295 -33.96 -13.94 -5.17
N MET A 296 -33.06 -13.03 -5.58
CA MET A 296 -32.01 -12.47 -4.73
C MET A 296 -31.79 -11.00 -5.12
N ASP A 297 -31.35 -10.20 -4.16
CA ASP A 297 -30.88 -8.83 -4.41
C ASP A 297 -29.41 -8.80 -4.86
N SER A 298 -28.87 -7.59 -5.08
CA SER A 298 -27.48 -7.39 -5.49
C SER A 298 -26.44 -7.80 -4.44
N SER A 299 -26.83 -7.95 -3.17
CA SER A 299 -25.97 -8.47 -2.10
C SER A 299 -26.00 -10.00 -1.99
N GLY A 300 -26.93 -10.64 -2.69
CA GLY A 300 -27.19 -12.07 -2.61
C GLY A 300 -28.19 -12.46 -1.51
N SER A 301 -28.89 -11.49 -0.91
CA SER A 301 -29.96 -11.77 0.06
C SER A 301 -31.23 -12.20 -0.66
N ASN A 302 -31.92 -13.22 -0.13
CA ASN A 302 -33.15 -13.73 -0.74
C ASN A 302 -34.22 -12.63 -0.83
N ARG A 303 -34.97 -12.64 -1.93
CA ARG A 303 -36.16 -11.82 -2.12
C ARG A 303 -37.37 -12.71 -2.34
N GLU A 304 -38.46 -12.33 -1.69
CA GLU A 304 -39.76 -12.94 -1.91
C GLU A 304 -40.45 -12.30 -3.12
N ARG A 305 -41.29 -13.07 -3.79
CA ARG A 305 -42.12 -12.57 -4.90
C ARG A 305 -43.26 -11.72 -4.34
N SER A 306 -43.73 -10.78 -5.15
CA SER A 306 -44.88 -9.94 -4.82
C SER A 306 -46.14 -10.78 -4.53
N PRO A 307 -46.95 -10.44 -3.51
CA PRO A 307 -48.22 -11.10 -3.25
C PRO A 307 -49.21 -10.95 -4.43
N TYR A 308 -49.11 -9.89 -5.23
CA TYR A 308 -49.97 -9.70 -6.40
C TYR A 308 -49.74 -10.77 -7.47
N LEU A 309 -48.56 -11.37 -7.53
CA LEU A 309 -48.29 -12.47 -8.46
C LEU A 309 -49.07 -13.73 -8.11
N ASP A 310 -49.34 -13.97 -6.83
CA ASP A 310 -50.14 -15.10 -6.39
C ASP A 310 -51.60 -14.96 -6.83
N GLU A 311 -52.17 -13.77 -6.64
CA GLU A 311 -53.52 -13.45 -7.12
C GLU A 311 -53.63 -13.58 -8.64
N ILE A 312 -52.65 -13.06 -9.39
CA ILE A 312 -52.58 -13.19 -10.84
C ILE A 312 -52.53 -14.66 -11.24
N GLN A 313 -51.65 -15.46 -10.62
CA GLN A 313 -51.53 -16.88 -10.94
C GLN A 313 -52.82 -17.65 -10.63
N HIS A 314 -53.57 -17.27 -9.59
CA HIS A 314 -54.88 -17.84 -9.29
C HIS A 314 -55.96 -17.50 -10.32
N MET A 315 -55.89 -16.33 -10.96
CA MET A 315 -56.85 -15.92 -12.01
C MET A 315 -56.68 -16.70 -13.32
N PHE A 316 -55.49 -17.27 -13.58
CA PHE A 316 -55.18 -17.94 -14.84
C PHE A 316 -54.83 -19.41 -14.64
N THR A 317 -55.66 -20.31 -15.19
CA THR A 317 -55.51 -21.76 -15.03
C THR A 317 -54.25 -22.35 -15.68
N ASN A 318 -53.60 -21.63 -16.60
CA ASN A 318 -52.44 -22.11 -17.37
C ASN A 318 -51.26 -21.10 -17.40
N LEU A 319 -51.14 -20.21 -16.40
CA LEU A 319 -50.00 -19.28 -16.34
C LEU A 319 -48.74 -19.99 -15.84
N LYS A 320 -47.82 -20.29 -16.77
CA LYS A 320 -46.55 -20.94 -16.45
C LYS A 320 -45.54 -19.93 -15.91
N VAL A 321 -45.01 -20.19 -14.72
CA VAL A 321 -43.83 -19.49 -14.20
C VAL A 321 -42.59 -20.11 -14.84
N ILE A 322 -41.77 -19.28 -15.49
CA ILE A 322 -40.56 -19.71 -16.19
C ILE A 322 -39.36 -19.23 -15.39
N ASN A 323 -38.42 -20.13 -15.14
CA ASN A 323 -37.10 -19.75 -14.66
C ASN A 323 -36.24 -19.35 -15.87
N ILE A 324 -35.87 -18.07 -15.95
CA ILE A 324 -35.14 -17.50 -17.09
C ILE A 324 -33.83 -18.25 -17.35
N LYS A 325 -33.09 -18.63 -16.29
CA LYS A 325 -31.85 -19.40 -16.41
C LYS A 325 -32.10 -20.78 -17.03
N HIS A 326 -33.09 -21.52 -16.54
CA HIS A 326 -33.43 -22.83 -17.11
C HIS A 326 -33.88 -22.73 -18.58
N GLN A 327 -34.57 -21.65 -18.96
CA GLN A 327 -34.95 -21.42 -20.34
C GLN A 327 -33.72 -21.22 -21.23
N HIS A 328 -32.76 -20.42 -20.79
CA HIS A 328 -31.49 -20.23 -21.51
C HIS A 328 -30.64 -21.51 -21.56
N ASP A 329 -30.66 -22.34 -20.51
CA ASP A 329 -29.96 -23.64 -20.51
C ASP A 329 -30.57 -24.61 -21.54
N GLN A 330 -31.89 -24.57 -21.74
CA GLN A 330 -32.60 -25.38 -22.74
C GLN A 330 -32.41 -24.85 -24.16
N ASP A 331 -32.44 -23.53 -24.34
CA ASP A 331 -32.26 -22.85 -25.62
C ASP A 331 -31.12 -21.83 -25.54
N THR A 332 -29.90 -22.36 -25.54
CA THR A 332 -28.68 -21.54 -25.48
C THR A 332 -28.55 -20.49 -26.59
N LEU A 333 -29.23 -20.66 -27.73
CA LEU A 333 -29.21 -19.66 -28.81
C LEU A 333 -29.85 -18.33 -28.37
N SER A 334 -30.75 -18.35 -27.39
CA SER A 334 -31.34 -17.14 -26.80
C SER A 334 -30.31 -16.25 -26.08
N LEU A 335 -29.11 -16.74 -25.79
CA LEU A 335 -27.99 -15.95 -25.26
C LEU A 335 -27.05 -15.42 -26.35
N VAL A 336 -27.37 -15.69 -27.62
CA VAL A 336 -26.55 -15.35 -28.80
C VAL A 336 -27.16 -14.18 -29.57
N GLU A 337 -27.49 -13.10 -28.86
CA GLU A 337 -28.14 -11.91 -29.47
C GLU A 337 -27.12 -10.86 -29.93
N HIS A 338 -26.08 -10.61 -29.13
CA HIS A 338 -25.07 -9.60 -29.41
C HIS A 338 -23.66 -10.09 -29.05
N PRO A 339 -22.63 -9.84 -29.90
CA PRO A 339 -21.27 -10.34 -29.69
C PRO A 339 -20.67 -10.08 -28.30
N HIS A 340 -20.97 -8.92 -27.72
CA HIS A 340 -20.47 -8.54 -26.40
C HIS A 340 -21.05 -9.39 -25.27
N GLN A 341 -22.31 -9.79 -25.34
CA GLN A 341 -22.95 -10.63 -24.32
C GLN A 341 -22.58 -12.10 -24.56
N THR A 342 -22.64 -12.53 -25.82
CA THR A 342 -22.31 -13.90 -26.24
C THR A 342 -20.93 -14.32 -25.80
N LYS A 343 -19.91 -13.46 -25.91
CA LYS A 343 -18.54 -13.81 -25.49
C LYS A 343 -18.45 -14.15 -23.99
N THR A 344 -19.25 -13.50 -23.14
CA THR A 344 -19.24 -13.72 -21.68
C THR A 344 -19.83 -15.08 -21.35
N HIS A 345 -21.00 -15.41 -21.91
CA HIS A 345 -21.59 -16.73 -21.73
C HIS A 345 -20.75 -17.85 -22.37
N LEU A 346 -20.12 -17.55 -23.51
CA LEU A 346 -19.19 -18.48 -24.13
C LEU A 346 -17.99 -18.76 -23.23
N PHE A 347 -17.43 -17.75 -22.56
CA PHE A 347 -16.35 -17.94 -21.58
C PHE A 347 -16.78 -18.87 -20.44
N GLU A 348 -17.94 -18.59 -19.83
CA GLU A 348 -18.49 -19.38 -18.73
C GLU A 348 -18.69 -20.84 -19.14
N ALA A 349 -19.29 -21.07 -20.32
CA ALA A 349 -19.48 -22.41 -20.88
C ALA A 349 -18.13 -23.11 -21.13
N MET A 350 -17.18 -22.45 -21.78
CA MET A 350 -15.87 -23.05 -22.08
C MET A 350 -15.07 -23.35 -20.81
N LYS A 351 -15.20 -22.52 -19.77
CA LYS A 351 -14.57 -22.78 -18.46
C LYS A 351 -15.17 -24.02 -17.79
N LEU A 352 -16.50 -24.12 -17.74
CA LEU A 352 -17.19 -25.31 -17.22
C LEU A 352 -16.75 -26.58 -17.97
N TRP A 353 -16.59 -26.49 -19.29
CA TRP A 353 -16.10 -27.60 -20.10
C TRP A 353 -14.66 -28.01 -19.76
N LEU A 354 -13.77 -27.05 -19.49
CA LEU A 354 -12.40 -27.33 -19.02
C LEU A 354 -12.39 -27.98 -17.62
N ASP A 355 -13.38 -27.64 -16.78
CA ASP A 355 -13.61 -28.27 -15.47
C ASP A 355 -14.39 -29.61 -15.60
N GLU A 356 -14.35 -30.25 -16.77
CA GLU A 356 -15.00 -31.54 -17.09
C GLU A 356 -16.54 -31.56 -16.92
N SER A 357 -17.19 -30.40 -16.92
CA SER A 357 -18.65 -30.29 -16.86
C SER A 357 -19.28 -30.38 -18.25
N LEU A 358 -20.51 -30.92 -18.31
CA LEU A 358 -21.29 -30.99 -19.54
C LEU A 358 -21.80 -29.60 -19.94
N ILE A 359 -21.62 -29.24 -21.21
CA ILE A 359 -22.16 -28.02 -21.82
C ILE A 359 -22.90 -28.35 -23.12
N SER A 360 -23.80 -27.47 -23.54
CA SER A 360 -24.50 -27.61 -24.81
C SER A 360 -23.55 -27.54 -26.01
N GLU A 361 -23.74 -28.42 -27.01
CA GLU A 361 -22.94 -28.45 -28.24
C GLU A 361 -23.03 -27.16 -29.07
N THR A 362 -24.10 -26.40 -28.88
CA THR A 362 -24.29 -25.07 -29.49
C THR A 362 -23.13 -24.13 -29.17
N TRP A 363 -22.54 -24.19 -27.97
CA TRP A 363 -21.43 -23.32 -27.59
C TRP A 363 -20.16 -23.60 -28.43
N PHE A 364 -19.91 -24.85 -28.84
CA PHE A 364 -18.84 -25.16 -29.79
C PHE A 364 -19.13 -24.56 -31.17
N THR A 365 -20.40 -24.60 -31.60
CA THR A 365 -20.82 -24.00 -32.86
C THR A 365 -20.66 -22.48 -32.83
N VAL A 366 -21.08 -21.83 -31.74
CA VAL A 366 -20.90 -20.38 -31.50
C VAL A 366 -19.42 -20.01 -31.51
N TYR A 367 -18.58 -20.75 -30.78
CA TYR A 367 -17.14 -20.55 -30.79
C TYR A 367 -16.56 -20.64 -32.22
N HIS A 368 -16.91 -21.69 -32.98
CA HIS A 368 -16.44 -21.85 -34.36
C HIS A 368 -16.95 -20.75 -35.30
N ALA A 369 -18.20 -20.32 -35.14
CA ALA A 369 -18.78 -19.24 -35.94
C ALA A 369 -18.09 -17.90 -35.66
N MET A 370 -17.92 -17.55 -34.39
CA MET A 370 -17.22 -16.33 -33.98
C MET A 370 -15.74 -16.34 -34.41
N LYS A 371 -15.05 -17.49 -34.33
CA LYS A 371 -13.65 -17.63 -34.74
C LYS A 371 -13.45 -17.47 -36.25
N LYS A 372 -14.42 -17.87 -37.07
CA LYS A 372 -14.38 -17.73 -38.53
C LYS A 372 -14.65 -16.31 -39.03
N HIS A 373 -15.23 -15.45 -38.20
CA HIS A 373 -15.59 -14.09 -38.58
C HIS A 373 -14.55 -13.09 -38.06
N ASP A 374 -13.83 -12.39 -38.93
CA ASP A 374 -12.68 -11.56 -38.55
C ASP A 374 -13.02 -10.49 -37.49
N ALA A 375 -14.18 -9.85 -37.61
CA ALA A 375 -14.64 -8.83 -36.65
C ALA A 375 -15.02 -9.39 -35.27
N LEU A 376 -15.15 -10.71 -35.10
CA LEU A 376 -15.50 -11.37 -33.84
C LEU A 376 -14.35 -12.21 -33.28
N ASN A 377 -13.41 -12.60 -34.14
CA ASN A 377 -12.29 -13.45 -33.79
C ASN A 377 -11.36 -12.82 -32.73
N HIS A 378 -11.27 -11.49 -32.65
CA HIS A 378 -10.48 -10.85 -31.59
C HIS A 378 -11.04 -11.14 -30.19
N TYR A 379 -12.37 -11.26 -30.04
CA TYR A 379 -12.98 -11.69 -28.78
C TYR A 379 -12.58 -13.13 -28.45
N ILE A 380 -12.60 -14.04 -29.43
CA ILE A 380 -12.21 -15.44 -29.23
C ILE A 380 -10.73 -15.56 -28.85
N LYS A 381 -9.83 -14.86 -29.54
CA LYS A 381 -8.40 -14.85 -29.19
C LYS A 381 -8.19 -14.40 -27.74
N HIS A 382 -8.90 -13.37 -27.29
CA HIS A 382 -8.84 -12.91 -25.92
C HIS A 382 -9.38 -13.97 -24.93
N LEU A 383 -10.52 -14.59 -25.24
CA LEU A 383 -11.09 -15.68 -24.43
C LEU A 383 -10.14 -16.87 -24.28
N GLU A 384 -9.51 -17.31 -25.38
CA GLU A 384 -8.52 -18.40 -25.36
C GLU A 384 -7.37 -18.09 -24.40
N THR A 385 -6.87 -16.84 -24.39
CA THR A 385 -5.80 -16.45 -23.45
C THR A 385 -6.22 -16.48 -21.99
N ALA A 386 -7.49 -16.18 -21.69
CA ALA A 386 -8.02 -16.23 -20.33
C ALA A 386 -8.29 -17.66 -19.84
N LEU A 387 -8.74 -18.54 -20.74
CA LEU A 387 -9.05 -19.94 -20.42
C LEU A 387 -7.81 -20.76 -20.05
N THR A 388 -6.66 -20.50 -20.69
CA THR A 388 -5.40 -21.20 -20.42
C THR A 388 -4.41 -20.33 -19.66
N TYR A 389 -4.90 -19.32 -18.93
CA TYR A 389 -4.02 -18.41 -18.20
C TYR A 389 -3.21 -19.17 -17.15
N ASP A 390 -1.88 -19.10 -17.28
CA ASP A 390 -0.92 -19.46 -16.24
C ASP A 390 -0.03 -18.25 -16.02
N ASN A 391 0.26 -17.93 -14.76
CA ASN A 391 1.12 -16.82 -14.38
C ASN A 391 2.59 -17.18 -14.64
N HIS A 392 2.94 -17.29 -15.92
CA HIS A 392 4.26 -17.69 -16.41
C HIS A 392 5.12 -16.45 -16.71
N THR A 393 6.36 -16.49 -16.24
CA THR A 393 7.35 -15.42 -16.46
C THR A 393 8.37 -15.82 -17.52
N ILE A 394 8.81 -14.85 -18.32
CA ILE A 394 9.88 -15.07 -19.31
C ILE A 394 11.22 -14.70 -18.68
N GLN A 395 12.18 -15.63 -18.74
CA GLN A 395 13.56 -15.39 -18.36
C GLN A 395 14.19 -14.35 -19.29
N LEU A 396 14.89 -13.37 -18.72
CA LEU A 396 15.56 -12.33 -19.51
C LEU A 396 16.72 -12.95 -20.29
N HIS A 397 16.90 -12.50 -21.53
CA HIS A 397 18.11 -12.84 -22.28
C HIS A 397 19.35 -12.30 -21.54
N PRO A 398 20.50 -13.02 -21.50
CA PRO A 398 21.68 -12.59 -20.74
C PRO A 398 22.17 -11.18 -21.08
N GLN A 399 22.09 -10.78 -22.36
CA GLN A 399 22.43 -9.42 -22.79
C GLN A 399 21.52 -8.37 -22.13
N LEU A 400 20.22 -8.63 -22.08
CA LEU A 400 19.26 -7.73 -21.42
C LEU A 400 19.51 -7.67 -19.91
N ALA A 401 19.90 -8.77 -19.28
CA ALA A 401 20.30 -8.78 -17.87
C ALA A 401 21.55 -7.90 -17.63
N ILE A 402 22.54 -7.94 -18.53
CA ILE A 402 23.72 -7.05 -18.48
C ILE A 402 23.33 -5.59 -18.68
N ASP A 403 22.43 -5.30 -19.62
CA ASP A 403 21.99 -3.92 -19.87
C ASP A 403 21.17 -3.36 -18.68
N LEU A 404 20.37 -4.21 -18.04
CA LEU A 404 19.52 -3.85 -16.90
C LEU A 404 20.31 -3.71 -15.59
N TYR A 405 21.20 -4.66 -15.29
CA TYR A 405 21.92 -4.74 -14.01
C TYR A 405 23.36 -4.23 -14.06
N GLY A 406 23.92 -4.06 -15.26
CA GLY A 406 25.29 -3.61 -15.52
C GLY A 406 26.31 -4.75 -15.65
N LYS A 407 27.55 -4.39 -16.01
CA LYS A 407 28.70 -5.31 -16.15
C LYS A 407 29.33 -5.76 -14.82
N SER A 408 28.76 -5.35 -13.70
CA SER A 408 29.17 -5.74 -12.35
C SER A 408 28.01 -5.56 -11.39
N ILE A 409 27.84 -6.48 -10.45
CA ILE A 409 26.79 -6.36 -9.42
C ILE A 409 27.35 -5.57 -8.24
N ASN A 410 26.95 -4.31 -8.13
CA ASN A 410 27.25 -3.47 -6.96
C ASN A 410 26.02 -3.44 -6.05
N ALA A 411 26.06 -4.14 -4.92
CA ALA A 411 24.85 -4.45 -4.16
C ALA A 411 25.07 -4.51 -2.64
N SER A 412 24.01 -4.22 -1.88
CA SER A 412 23.93 -4.54 -0.46
C SER A 412 23.58 -6.00 -0.23
N VAL A 413 23.85 -6.50 0.97
CA VAL A 413 23.46 -7.87 1.36
C VAL A 413 21.95 -8.10 1.23
N SER A 414 21.15 -7.10 1.63
CA SER A 414 19.69 -7.15 1.54
C SER A 414 19.15 -7.38 0.13
N ARG A 415 19.89 -6.98 -0.92
CA ARG A 415 19.49 -7.26 -2.32
C ARG A 415 19.53 -8.76 -2.63
N PHE A 416 20.49 -9.48 -2.08
CA PHE A 416 20.63 -10.94 -2.28
C PHE A 416 19.60 -11.71 -1.45
N GLU A 417 19.39 -11.31 -0.19
CA GLU A 417 18.32 -11.86 0.65
C GLU A 417 16.94 -11.67 -0.01
N ASN A 418 16.68 -10.49 -0.61
CA ASN A 418 15.45 -10.22 -1.36
C ASN A 418 15.28 -11.14 -2.58
N TYR A 419 16.35 -11.42 -3.32
CA TYR A 419 16.30 -12.39 -4.41
C TYR A 419 15.99 -13.80 -3.88
N GLN A 420 16.63 -14.21 -2.79
CA GLN A 420 16.40 -15.51 -2.18
C GLN A 420 14.99 -15.68 -1.66
N GLN A 421 14.32 -14.60 -1.22
CA GLN A 421 12.89 -14.62 -0.94
C GLN A 421 12.07 -14.88 -2.20
N CYS A 422 12.30 -14.11 -3.28
CA CYS A 422 11.64 -14.30 -4.57
C CYS A 422 12.43 -13.62 -5.72
N PRO A 423 12.77 -14.33 -6.81
CA PRO A 423 13.44 -13.73 -7.97
C PRO A 423 12.65 -12.57 -8.60
N PHE A 424 11.33 -12.72 -8.76
CA PHE A 424 10.49 -11.64 -9.29
C PHE A 424 10.51 -10.38 -8.41
N LYS A 425 10.54 -10.52 -7.07
CA LYS A 425 10.65 -9.37 -6.15
C LYS A 425 11.94 -8.59 -6.43
N HIS A 426 13.06 -9.27 -6.66
CA HIS A 426 14.31 -8.63 -7.05
C HIS A 426 14.20 -7.96 -8.44
N TYR A 427 13.60 -8.64 -9.41
CA TYR A 427 13.38 -8.08 -10.75
C TYR A 427 12.57 -6.78 -10.70
N ALA A 428 11.42 -6.77 -10.00
CA ALA A 428 10.57 -5.60 -9.84
C ALA A 428 11.30 -4.43 -9.14
N SER A 429 11.97 -4.71 -8.02
CA SER A 429 12.62 -3.68 -7.20
C SER A 429 13.96 -3.17 -7.75
N HIS A 430 14.80 -4.03 -8.32
CA HIS A 430 16.18 -3.69 -8.73
C HIS A 430 16.40 -3.71 -10.23
N GLY A 431 15.57 -4.45 -10.97
CA GLY A 431 15.55 -4.44 -12.44
C GLY A 431 14.73 -3.27 -12.93
N LEU A 432 13.41 -3.38 -12.77
CA LEU A 432 12.45 -2.35 -13.19
C LEU A 432 12.47 -1.08 -12.32
N ARG A 433 12.99 -1.17 -11.10
CA ARG A 433 13.07 -0.06 -10.13
C ARG A 433 11.70 0.53 -9.81
N LEU A 434 10.72 -0.35 -9.62
CA LEU A 434 9.38 0.03 -9.20
C LEU A 434 9.40 0.50 -7.75
N ASN A 435 8.95 1.73 -7.52
CA ASN A 435 8.83 2.34 -6.21
C ASN A 435 7.36 2.40 -5.79
N GLU A 436 7.09 2.17 -4.51
CA GLU A 436 5.79 2.49 -3.94
C GLU A 436 5.59 4.01 -3.86
N ARG A 437 4.32 4.43 -3.82
CA ARG A 437 3.97 5.81 -3.51
C ARG A 437 4.41 6.13 -2.07
N THR A 438 5.43 6.98 -1.89
CA THR A 438 5.86 7.43 -0.57
C THR A 438 4.74 8.17 0.12
N LYS A 439 4.40 7.76 1.36
CA LYS A 439 3.37 8.40 2.18
C LYS A 439 4.02 9.24 3.28
N TYR A 440 3.41 10.37 3.64
CA TYR A 440 3.83 11.18 4.79
C TYR A 440 3.48 10.52 6.14
N GLN A 441 4.19 9.45 6.47
CA GLN A 441 4.01 8.67 7.70
C GLN A 441 5.29 7.94 8.08
N LEU A 442 5.49 7.72 9.38
CA LEU A 442 6.69 7.06 9.88
C LEU A 442 6.62 5.55 9.55
N GLN A 443 7.57 5.07 8.75
CA GLN A 443 7.70 3.66 8.41
C GLN A 443 8.62 2.92 9.39
N SER A 444 8.54 1.60 9.41
CA SER A 444 9.41 0.77 10.27
C SER A 444 10.89 0.93 9.94
N PHE A 445 11.26 1.15 8.68
CA PHE A 445 12.64 1.39 8.28
C PHE A 445 13.16 2.77 8.73
N ASP A 446 12.28 3.79 8.80
CA ASP A 446 12.64 5.11 9.31
C ASP A 446 13.04 5.00 10.79
N LEU A 447 12.25 4.25 11.58
CA LEU A 447 12.57 3.98 12.98
C LEU A 447 13.92 3.30 13.17
N GLY A 448 14.22 2.28 12.35
CA GLY A 448 15.52 1.62 12.36
C GLY A 448 16.64 2.64 12.12
N THR A 449 16.54 3.42 11.03
CA THR A 449 17.51 4.45 10.65
C THR A 449 17.76 5.46 11.77
N ILE A 450 16.68 5.95 12.42
CA ILE A 450 16.78 6.86 13.58
C ILE A 450 17.58 6.22 14.71
N PHE A 451 17.30 4.95 15.05
CA PHE A 451 18.05 4.26 16.10
C PHE A 451 19.53 4.13 15.76
N HIS A 452 19.88 3.74 14.54
CA HIS A 452 21.27 3.66 14.08
C HIS A 452 21.97 5.02 14.16
N ASP A 453 21.37 6.07 13.59
CA ASP A 453 21.97 7.40 13.54
C ASP A 453 22.20 7.99 14.94
N VAL A 454 21.22 7.85 15.85
CA VAL A 454 21.35 8.34 17.22
C VAL A 454 22.35 7.53 18.03
N LEU A 455 22.30 6.19 17.98
CA LEU A 455 23.25 5.35 18.70
C LEU A 455 24.69 5.58 18.20
N ARG A 456 24.86 5.74 16.88
CA ARG A 456 26.14 6.11 16.26
C ARG A 456 26.66 7.43 16.82
N TYR A 457 25.83 8.47 16.80
CA TYR A 457 26.23 9.80 17.27
C TYR A 457 26.73 9.76 18.71
N ILE A 458 25.96 9.10 19.57
CA ILE A 458 26.29 8.98 21.00
C ILE A 458 27.57 8.16 21.17
N ALA A 459 27.70 7.04 20.47
CA ALA A 459 28.88 6.19 20.54
C ALA A 459 30.18 6.90 20.11
N TYR A 460 30.15 7.69 19.03
CA TYR A 460 31.29 8.51 18.61
C TYR A 460 31.61 9.60 19.63
N LYS A 461 30.59 10.30 20.15
CA LYS A 461 30.78 11.39 21.11
C LYS A 461 31.42 10.95 22.43
N VAL A 462 31.26 9.68 22.78
CA VAL A 462 31.82 9.09 24.01
C VAL A 462 33.00 8.16 23.74
N GLU A 463 33.51 8.13 22.50
CA GLU A 463 34.61 7.27 22.05
C GLU A 463 34.41 5.78 22.43
N GLY A 464 33.17 5.29 22.34
CA GLY A 464 32.81 3.91 22.71
C GLY A 464 32.83 3.61 24.22
N ARG A 465 33.12 4.58 25.10
CA ARG A 465 33.19 4.40 26.58
C ARG A 465 31.80 4.46 27.23
N LEU A 466 30.89 3.60 26.77
CA LEU A 466 29.50 3.56 27.24
C LEU A 466 29.38 3.22 28.73
N ASN A 467 30.30 2.41 29.26
CA ASN A 467 30.37 2.03 30.67
C ASN A 467 30.58 3.24 31.63
N GLN A 468 31.14 4.35 31.15
CA GLN A 468 31.43 5.55 31.95
C GLN A 468 30.24 6.53 32.03
N LEU A 469 29.15 6.28 31.31
CA LEU A 469 28.03 7.22 31.24
C LEU A 469 27.18 7.20 32.50
N THR A 470 26.88 8.38 33.04
CA THR A 470 25.86 8.56 34.08
C THR A 470 24.45 8.64 33.47
N ALA A 471 23.41 8.38 34.26
CA ALA A 471 22.02 8.50 33.78
C ALA A 471 21.71 9.91 33.24
N LYS A 472 22.24 10.96 33.89
CA LYS A 472 22.10 12.35 33.42
C LYS A 472 22.77 12.58 32.05
N GLN A 473 23.95 12.01 31.83
CA GLN A 473 24.65 12.09 30.55
C GLN A 473 23.90 11.33 29.45
N ILE A 474 23.35 10.15 29.75
CA ILE A 474 22.52 9.37 28.80
C ILE A 474 21.31 10.22 28.34
N THR A 475 20.60 10.85 29.27
CA THR A 475 19.46 11.73 28.94
C THR A 475 19.90 12.90 28.06
N ALA A 476 20.92 13.66 28.47
CA ALA A 476 21.37 14.85 27.75
C ALA A 476 21.87 14.52 26.33
N LEU A 477 22.66 13.45 26.17
CA LEU A 477 23.16 13.01 24.87
C LEU A 477 22.03 12.52 23.96
N THR A 478 20.99 11.89 24.52
CA THR A 478 19.83 11.45 23.75
C THR A 478 19.02 12.63 23.24
N GLU A 479 18.74 13.62 24.09
CA GLU A 479 18.00 14.83 23.70
C GLU A 479 18.73 15.58 22.58
N GLU A 480 20.03 15.80 22.75
CA GLU A 480 20.89 16.44 21.75
C GLU A 480 20.88 15.69 20.40
N ALA A 481 21.00 14.36 20.43
CA ALA A 481 20.98 13.56 19.20
C ALA A 481 19.62 13.61 18.50
N LEU A 482 18.52 13.57 19.25
CA LEU A 482 17.18 13.66 18.67
C LEU A 482 16.93 15.03 18.05
N ASP A 483 17.36 16.11 18.69
CA ASP A 483 17.23 17.46 18.13
C ASP A 483 17.99 17.61 16.81
N LEU A 484 19.12 16.90 16.67
CA LEU A 484 19.90 16.87 15.44
C LEU A 484 19.22 16.04 14.33
N TYR A 485 18.76 14.82 14.63
CA TYR A 485 18.32 13.87 13.60
C TYR A 485 16.82 13.91 13.28
N LEU A 486 15.95 14.16 14.26
CA LEU A 486 14.49 14.08 14.04
C LEU A 486 13.96 15.10 13.01
N PRO A 487 14.47 16.35 12.91
CA PRO A 487 14.01 17.30 11.90
C PRO A 487 14.23 16.83 10.45
N HIS A 488 15.23 15.97 10.23
CA HIS A 488 15.55 15.43 8.90
C HIS A 488 14.71 14.20 8.52
N VAL A 489 13.94 13.64 9.44
CA VAL A 489 13.07 12.48 9.20
C VAL A 489 11.81 12.90 8.46
N GLN A 490 11.57 12.32 7.28
CA GLN A 490 10.31 12.42 6.52
C GLN A 490 9.76 13.86 6.45
N PHE A 491 10.55 14.83 6.00
CA PHE A 491 10.16 16.25 5.91
C PHE A 491 9.59 16.81 7.24
N ASN A 492 10.33 16.62 8.33
CA ASN A 492 9.98 17.08 9.66
C ASN A 492 8.64 16.52 10.19
N LEU A 493 8.26 15.30 9.75
CA LEU A 493 7.04 14.60 10.16
C LEU A 493 6.89 14.54 11.68
N LEU A 494 7.99 14.31 12.40
CA LEU A 494 7.99 14.11 13.84
C LEU A 494 7.55 15.36 14.63
N ASN A 495 7.58 16.54 14.00
CA ASN A 495 7.08 17.79 14.58
C ASN A 495 5.71 18.23 14.03
N SER A 496 5.12 17.48 13.11
CA SER A 496 3.89 17.87 12.40
C SER A 496 2.63 17.88 13.26
N THR A 497 2.49 16.92 14.19
CA THR A 497 1.29 16.78 15.04
C THR A 497 1.66 16.48 16.48
N SER A 498 0.71 16.67 17.40
CA SER A 498 0.88 16.31 18.82
C SER A 498 1.15 14.81 19.01
N TYR A 499 0.55 13.95 18.19
CA TYR A 499 0.83 12.52 18.17
C TYR A 499 2.30 12.24 17.86
N TYR A 500 2.82 12.85 16.79
CA TYR A 500 4.21 12.65 16.38
C TYR A 500 5.22 13.24 17.37
N ARG A 501 4.93 14.40 17.97
CA ARG A 501 5.75 14.95 19.05
C ARG A 501 5.81 14.03 20.28
N TYR A 502 4.71 13.33 20.59
CA TYR A 502 4.72 12.30 21.63
C TYR A 502 5.53 11.06 21.20
N LEU A 503 5.46 10.67 19.93
CA LEU A 503 6.25 9.57 19.38
C LEU A 503 7.76 9.86 19.48
N SER A 504 8.20 11.09 19.21
CA SER A 504 9.60 11.52 19.42
C SER A 504 10.07 11.29 20.86
N LYS A 505 9.25 11.65 21.86
CA LYS A 505 9.55 11.38 23.28
C LYS A 505 9.67 9.89 23.57
N ARG A 506 8.82 9.07 22.93
CA ARG A 506 8.89 7.60 23.07
C ARG A 506 10.15 7.02 22.44
N ILE A 507 10.58 7.52 21.29
CA ILE A 507 11.85 7.15 20.65
C ILE A 507 13.01 7.43 21.61
N GLY A 508 13.05 8.62 22.22
CA GLY A 508 14.06 8.97 23.22
C GLY A 508 14.09 8.03 24.42
N ALA A 509 12.93 7.66 24.97
CA ALA A 509 12.87 6.69 26.07
C ALA A 509 13.42 5.30 25.70
N ILE A 510 13.21 4.84 24.45
CA ILE A 510 13.76 3.57 23.95
C ILE A 510 15.28 3.65 23.84
N ILE A 511 15.82 4.76 23.31
CA ILE A 511 17.26 4.96 23.16
C ILE A 511 17.94 5.03 24.53
N GLN A 512 17.36 5.78 25.48
CA GLN A 512 17.89 5.85 26.85
C GLN A 512 17.93 4.47 27.52
N ALA A 513 16.86 3.68 27.39
CA ALA A 513 16.83 2.31 27.89
C ALA A 513 17.90 1.42 27.22
N THR A 514 18.04 1.54 25.90
CA THR A 514 19.05 0.80 25.12
C THR A 514 20.46 1.14 25.58
N LEU A 515 20.78 2.43 25.79
CA LEU A 515 22.07 2.89 26.29
C LEU A 515 22.36 2.42 27.72
N HIS A 516 21.34 2.39 28.57
CA HIS A 516 21.47 1.84 29.93
C HIS A 516 21.81 0.34 29.89
N ALA A 517 21.16 -0.43 29.03
CA ALA A 517 21.52 -1.83 28.81
C ALA A 517 22.95 -1.98 28.23
N MET A 518 23.33 -1.19 27.22
CA MET A 518 24.69 -1.22 26.67
C MET A 518 25.76 -0.88 27.71
N LYS A 519 25.48 0.08 28.60
CA LYS A 519 26.35 0.40 29.74
C LYS A 519 26.55 -0.83 30.62
N HIS A 520 25.48 -1.53 30.99
CA HIS A 520 25.57 -2.76 31.79
C HIS A 520 26.40 -3.85 31.07
N GLN A 521 26.15 -4.07 29.78
CA GLN A 521 26.86 -5.06 28.96
C GLN A 521 28.37 -4.76 28.87
N THR A 522 28.73 -3.52 28.55
CA THR A 522 30.14 -3.07 28.41
C THR A 522 30.88 -2.99 29.75
N THR A 523 30.16 -2.92 30.87
CA THR A 523 30.77 -2.94 32.22
C THR A 523 31.26 -4.34 32.59
N HIS A 524 30.59 -5.38 32.11
CA HIS A 524 30.87 -6.77 32.49
C HIS A 524 31.45 -7.61 31.34
N SER A 525 31.71 -7.03 30.17
CA SER A 525 32.36 -7.71 29.05
C SER A 525 33.81 -7.22 28.88
N GLN A 526 34.73 -8.10 28.49
CA GLN A 526 36.09 -7.71 28.12
C GLN A 526 36.17 -7.23 26.66
N PHE A 527 35.12 -7.46 25.87
CA PHE A 527 35.00 -6.92 24.52
C PHE A 527 34.79 -5.41 24.56
N LYS A 528 35.62 -4.69 23.80
CA LYS A 528 35.57 -3.22 23.70
C LYS A 528 35.05 -2.80 22.33
N PRO A 529 34.05 -1.89 22.26
CA PRO A 529 33.63 -1.33 20.99
C PRO A 529 34.74 -0.48 20.37
N ILE A 530 35.18 -0.85 19.17
CA ILE A 530 36.22 -0.10 18.45
C ILE A 530 35.69 0.64 17.23
N ALA A 531 34.49 0.27 16.75
CA ALA A 531 33.92 0.82 15.54
C ALA A 531 32.39 0.78 15.58
N PHE A 532 31.77 1.86 15.10
CA PHE A 532 30.33 1.99 14.93
C PHE A 532 30.02 2.45 13.51
N GLU A 533 28.98 1.87 12.91
CA GLU A 533 28.45 2.21 11.59
C GLU A 533 29.55 2.26 10.51
N LYS A 534 30.47 1.27 10.54
CA LYS A 534 31.62 1.22 9.64
C LYS A 534 31.21 0.77 8.25
N THR A 535 31.36 1.69 7.30
CA THR A 535 31.06 1.44 5.89
C THR A 535 32.15 0.57 5.25
N PHE A 536 31.73 -0.35 4.40
CA PHE A 536 32.63 -1.19 3.61
C PHE A 536 32.26 -1.18 2.13
N ARG A 537 33.29 -1.23 1.28
CA ARG A 537 33.15 -1.27 -0.19
C ARG A 537 34.42 -1.80 -0.85
N LYS A 538 34.34 -2.13 -2.15
CA LYS A 538 35.50 -2.57 -2.95
C LYS A 538 36.68 -1.60 -2.90
N ASN A 539 36.39 -0.31 -3.14
CA ASN A 539 37.39 0.76 -3.18
C ASN A 539 37.08 1.76 -2.05
N PRO A 540 37.66 1.59 -0.85
CA PRO A 540 37.49 2.51 0.27
C PRO A 540 37.80 3.96 -0.12
N ARG A 541 36.97 4.91 0.31
CA ARG A 541 37.15 6.35 0.05
C ARG A 541 38.05 7.04 1.07
N SER A 542 38.24 6.42 2.24
CA SER A 542 39.08 6.89 3.32
C SER A 542 39.79 5.73 4.02
N SER A 543 40.74 6.04 4.91
CA SER A 543 41.35 5.08 5.83
C SER A 543 40.33 4.47 6.79
N GLU A 544 39.25 5.20 7.08
CA GLU A 544 38.21 4.79 8.02
C GLU A 544 37.20 3.77 7.48
N GLU A 545 37.14 3.58 6.16
CA GLU A 545 36.27 2.59 5.52
C GLU A 545 36.98 1.22 5.38
N LEU A 546 36.21 0.15 5.48
CA LEU A 546 36.70 -1.23 5.32
C LEU A 546 36.70 -1.64 3.83
N LYS A 547 37.66 -2.49 3.46
CA LYS A 547 37.79 -3.04 2.12
C LYS A 547 37.00 -4.34 2.01
N ALA A 548 36.17 -4.47 0.98
CA ALA A 548 35.50 -5.71 0.64
C ALA A 548 36.15 -6.36 -0.57
N GLN A 549 36.56 -7.63 -0.46
CA GLN A 549 37.05 -8.38 -1.61
C GLN A 549 35.93 -8.63 -2.64
N THR A 550 36.30 -8.56 -3.93
CA THR A 550 35.37 -8.81 -5.04
C THR A 550 35.21 -10.31 -5.25
N LEU A 551 33.98 -10.81 -5.16
CA LEU A 551 33.63 -12.16 -5.60
C LEU A 551 33.36 -12.14 -7.12
N LYS A 552 33.23 -13.32 -7.75
CA LYS A 552 32.88 -13.45 -9.17
C LYS A 552 31.74 -14.44 -9.35
N THR A 553 30.84 -14.16 -10.28
CA THR A 553 29.85 -15.14 -10.73
C THR A 553 30.52 -16.30 -11.46
N LYS A 554 29.78 -17.38 -11.74
CA LYS A 554 30.30 -18.50 -12.57
C LYS A 554 30.68 -18.05 -13.98
N GLN A 555 30.04 -17.00 -14.50
CA GLN A 555 30.36 -16.37 -15.79
C GLN A 555 31.50 -15.33 -15.71
N GLY A 556 32.14 -15.16 -14.54
CA GLY A 556 33.25 -14.22 -14.35
C GLY A 556 32.87 -12.77 -14.10
N ILE A 557 31.58 -12.47 -13.90
CA ILE A 557 31.08 -11.10 -13.66
C ILE A 557 31.42 -10.68 -12.22
N PRO A 558 32.00 -9.49 -11.99
CA PRO A 558 32.35 -9.03 -10.65
C PRO A 558 31.14 -8.80 -9.75
N ILE A 559 31.23 -9.26 -8.50
CA ILE A 559 30.28 -9.05 -7.42
C ILE A 559 30.96 -8.18 -6.36
N ASN A 560 30.50 -6.94 -6.23
CA ASN A 560 31.03 -5.96 -5.28
C ASN A 560 29.99 -5.69 -4.20
N ILE A 561 30.21 -6.29 -3.03
CA ILE A 561 29.32 -6.12 -1.90
C ILE A 561 29.68 -4.80 -1.19
N ARG A 562 28.67 -4.01 -0.86
CA ARG A 562 28.80 -2.79 -0.06
C ARG A 562 27.80 -2.82 1.09
N GLY A 563 28.12 -2.11 2.16
CA GLY A 563 27.21 -2.01 3.30
C GLY A 563 27.85 -1.25 4.45
N GLN A 564 27.25 -1.43 5.61
CA GLN A 564 27.63 -0.79 6.85
C GLN A 564 27.50 -1.82 7.97
N ILE A 565 28.52 -1.91 8.82
CA ILE A 565 28.53 -2.76 10.01
C ILE A 565 28.18 -1.88 11.21
N ASP A 566 27.07 -2.17 11.89
CA ASP A 566 26.55 -1.32 12.96
C ASP A 566 27.53 -1.17 14.12
N ARG A 567 28.12 -2.27 14.59
CA ARG A 567 29.10 -2.26 15.68
C ARG A 567 30.08 -3.43 15.60
N ILE A 568 31.35 -3.12 15.86
CA ILE A 568 32.45 -4.08 15.97
C ILE A 568 33.09 -3.95 17.35
N ASP A 569 33.04 -5.03 18.12
CA ASP A 569 33.72 -5.13 19.40
C ASP A 569 34.90 -6.09 19.31
N VAL A 570 35.99 -5.78 20.02
CA VAL A 570 37.21 -6.58 19.98
C VAL A 570 37.66 -6.94 21.38
N TYR A 571 38.08 -8.19 21.53
CA TYR A 571 38.81 -8.69 22.70
C TYR A 571 40.21 -9.13 22.25
N GLN A 572 41.24 -8.58 22.88
CA GLN A 572 42.63 -8.96 22.62
C GLN A 572 43.14 -9.81 23.79
N HIS A 573 43.60 -11.01 23.48
CA HIS A 573 44.17 -11.95 24.43
C HIS A 573 45.47 -12.51 23.85
N HIS A 574 46.60 -12.16 24.48
CA HIS A 574 47.94 -12.49 23.99
C HIS A 574 48.12 -11.96 22.54
N ASP A 575 48.51 -12.81 21.59
CA ASP A 575 48.67 -12.46 20.17
C ASP A 575 47.38 -12.65 19.34
N LYS A 576 46.24 -12.94 19.98
CA LYS A 576 44.95 -13.21 19.34
C LYS A 576 43.97 -12.05 19.52
N SER A 577 43.24 -11.71 18.45
CA SER A 577 42.11 -10.78 18.47
C SER A 577 40.82 -11.53 18.16
N PHE A 578 39.83 -11.46 19.03
CA PHE A 578 38.48 -11.97 18.79
C PHE A 578 37.53 -10.81 18.43
N ILE A 579 36.73 -10.99 17.39
CA ILE A 579 35.80 -9.96 16.90
C ILE A 579 34.34 -10.35 17.16
N ASN A 580 33.56 -9.48 17.80
CA ASN A 580 32.10 -9.58 17.80
C ASN A 580 31.52 -8.57 16.81
N ILE A 581 30.59 -9.05 15.98
CA ILE A 581 29.70 -8.19 15.20
C ILE A 581 28.39 -8.07 15.95
N ILE A 582 27.94 -6.85 16.20
CA ILE A 582 26.66 -6.56 16.84
C ILE A 582 25.81 -5.74 15.88
N ASP A 583 24.61 -6.24 15.56
CA ASP A 583 23.65 -5.57 14.68
C ASP A 583 22.39 -5.16 15.46
N TYR A 584 21.92 -3.93 15.25
CA TYR A 584 20.78 -3.36 15.95
C TYR A 584 19.49 -3.65 15.20
N LYS A 585 18.53 -4.29 15.88
CA LYS A 585 17.23 -4.63 15.28
C LYS A 585 16.09 -4.09 16.13
N SER A 586 15.12 -3.45 15.49
CA SER A 586 13.92 -2.89 16.13
C SER A 586 12.73 -3.85 16.17
N SER A 587 12.87 -5.04 15.58
CA SER A 587 11.84 -6.09 15.60
C SER A 587 12.38 -7.39 16.22
N ASP A 588 11.58 -8.02 17.08
CA ASP A 588 11.94 -9.24 17.82
C ASP A 588 12.30 -10.39 16.87
N GLY A 589 11.49 -10.62 15.84
CA GLY A 589 11.73 -11.68 14.85
C GLY A 589 13.00 -11.51 14.00
N SER A 590 13.52 -10.28 13.88
CA SER A 590 14.80 -10.00 13.22
C SER A 590 16.00 -9.98 14.18
N ALA A 591 15.75 -9.85 15.48
CA ALA A 591 16.78 -9.76 16.51
C ALA A 591 17.30 -11.13 16.97
N GLN A 592 17.12 -12.18 16.16
CA GLN A 592 17.54 -13.53 16.45
C GLN A 592 18.30 -14.13 15.27
N LEU A 593 19.33 -14.94 15.57
CA LEU A 593 20.05 -15.68 14.55
C LEU A 593 19.35 -17.01 14.29
N ASP A 594 18.88 -17.19 13.06
CA ASP A 594 18.24 -18.41 12.60
C ASP A 594 19.15 -19.13 11.60
N LEU A 595 19.82 -20.18 12.06
CA LEU A 595 20.78 -20.91 11.22
C LEU A 595 20.14 -21.59 10.01
N VAL A 596 18.85 -21.92 10.07
CA VAL A 596 18.13 -22.46 8.91
C VAL A 596 18.01 -21.36 7.84
N LYS A 597 17.63 -20.14 8.24
CA LYS A 597 17.62 -18.99 7.30
C LYS A 597 18.99 -18.69 6.72
N VAL A 598 20.04 -18.77 7.54
CA VAL A 598 21.43 -18.61 7.06
C VAL A 598 21.76 -19.67 6.01
N TYR A 599 21.42 -20.93 6.27
CA TYR A 599 21.68 -22.04 5.34
C TYR A 599 20.99 -21.84 3.98
N TYR A 600 19.79 -21.27 3.95
CA TYR A 600 19.05 -20.97 2.72
C TYR A 600 19.33 -19.57 2.11
N GLY A 601 20.24 -18.78 2.70
CA GLY A 601 20.58 -17.44 2.19
C GLY A 601 19.52 -16.37 2.45
N LEU A 602 18.63 -16.60 3.42
CA LEU A 602 17.60 -15.65 3.85
C LEU A 602 18.10 -14.65 4.92
N GLN A 603 19.22 -14.96 5.57
CA GLN A 603 19.85 -14.14 6.62
C GLN A 603 21.38 -14.20 6.45
N MET A 604 21.92 -13.27 5.66
CA MET A 604 23.30 -13.25 5.16
C MET A 604 24.17 -12.16 5.80
N GLN A 605 23.54 -11.15 6.43
CA GLN A 605 24.21 -9.94 6.93
C GLN A 605 25.38 -10.23 7.88
N MET A 606 25.13 -10.99 8.95
CA MET A 606 26.14 -11.22 10.01
C MET A 606 27.38 -11.97 9.54
N MET A 607 27.19 -13.00 8.71
CA MET A 607 28.30 -13.75 8.11
C MET A 607 29.13 -12.85 7.20
N THR A 608 28.46 -11.98 6.44
CA THR A 608 29.13 -11.01 5.57
C THR A 608 29.94 -10.00 6.40
N TYR A 609 29.36 -9.46 7.46
CA TYR A 609 30.03 -8.45 8.30
C TYR A 609 31.25 -9.01 9.01
N MET A 610 31.17 -10.24 9.52
CA MET A 610 32.32 -10.93 10.10
C MET A 610 33.41 -11.20 9.06
N ASP A 611 33.05 -11.69 7.87
CA ASP A 611 34.00 -11.91 6.77
C ASP A 611 34.75 -10.61 6.42
N ILE A 612 34.01 -9.51 6.31
CA ILE A 612 34.59 -8.18 6.09
C ILE A 612 35.51 -7.78 7.25
N ALA A 613 35.10 -7.95 8.52
CA ALA A 613 35.95 -7.60 9.65
C ALA A 613 37.26 -8.42 9.67
N LEU A 614 37.19 -9.73 9.41
CA LEU A 614 38.34 -10.64 9.34
C LEU A 614 39.31 -10.24 8.20
N GLN A 615 38.80 -9.76 7.06
CA GLN A 615 39.61 -9.28 5.93
C GLN A 615 40.37 -7.98 6.22
N ASN A 616 40.04 -7.24 7.30
CA ASN A 616 40.47 -5.86 7.51
C ASN A 616 41.30 -5.67 8.79
N LYS A 617 42.10 -6.66 9.20
CA LYS A 617 42.90 -6.62 10.43
C LYS A 617 43.76 -5.35 10.60
N GLU A 618 44.44 -4.91 9.54
CA GLU A 618 45.28 -3.70 9.57
C GLU A 618 44.45 -2.43 9.77
N ARG A 619 43.29 -2.32 9.09
CA ARG A 619 42.40 -1.15 9.16
C ARG A 619 41.64 -1.06 10.49
N LEU A 620 41.52 -2.19 11.18
CA LEU A 620 40.91 -2.28 12.51
C LEU A 620 41.95 -2.30 13.64
N HIS A 621 43.25 -2.17 13.32
CA HIS A 621 44.35 -2.20 14.28
C HIS A 621 44.39 -3.46 15.16
N LEU A 622 44.17 -4.63 14.54
CA LEU A 622 44.12 -5.93 15.22
C LEU A 622 45.48 -6.64 15.20
N THR A 623 45.61 -7.69 16.03
CA THR A 623 46.79 -8.58 16.01
C THR A 623 46.87 -9.40 14.72
N GLU A 624 47.99 -10.09 14.51
CA GLU A 624 48.20 -10.94 13.33
C GLU A 624 47.21 -12.12 13.26
N ASP A 625 46.97 -12.78 14.39
CA ASP A 625 45.96 -13.83 14.55
C ASP A 625 44.58 -13.23 14.91
N VAL A 626 43.66 -13.24 13.95
CA VAL A 626 42.31 -12.69 14.11
C VAL A 626 41.28 -13.80 13.94
N LYS A 627 40.43 -13.94 14.95
CA LYS A 627 39.41 -14.97 15.06
C LYS A 627 38.01 -14.38 15.17
N PRO A 628 36.99 -15.06 14.62
CA PRO A 628 35.61 -14.68 14.91
C PRO A 628 35.30 -14.93 16.39
N GLY A 629 34.76 -13.93 17.06
CA GLY A 629 34.19 -14.04 18.40
C GLY A 629 32.72 -14.44 18.31
N GLY A 630 31.85 -13.56 17.81
CA GLY A 630 30.41 -13.85 17.79
C GLY A 630 29.60 -13.01 16.81
N PHE A 631 28.47 -13.57 16.41
CA PHE A 631 27.42 -12.88 15.67
C PHE A 631 26.30 -12.57 16.63
N LEU A 632 26.07 -11.30 16.94
CA LEU A 632 25.12 -10.87 17.96
C LEU A 632 24.12 -9.87 17.41
N TYR A 633 22.87 -10.03 17.80
CA TYR A 633 21.80 -9.08 17.58
C TYR A 633 21.43 -8.41 18.90
N MET A 634 21.21 -7.10 18.85
CA MET A 634 20.67 -6.35 19.97
C MET A 634 19.25 -5.88 19.63
N TYR A 635 18.28 -6.28 20.45
CA TYR A 635 16.89 -5.87 20.28
C TYR A 635 16.62 -4.48 20.87
N VAL A 636 16.48 -3.48 20.00
CA VAL A 636 16.16 -2.09 20.37
C VAL A 636 14.65 -1.95 20.50
N HIS A 637 14.14 -1.87 21.74
CA HIS A 637 12.71 -1.93 21.99
C HIS A 637 12.29 -1.17 23.24
N LYS A 638 10.98 -1.01 23.43
CA LYS A 638 10.46 -0.54 24.71
C LYS A 638 10.30 -1.72 25.65
N PHE A 639 11.04 -1.72 26.77
CA PHE A 639 10.81 -2.68 27.84
C PHE A 639 9.36 -2.57 28.36
N ARG A 640 8.67 -3.71 28.39
CA ARG A 640 7.36 -3.86 29.00
C ARG A 640 7.40 -5.10 29.86
N ASP A 641 7.25 -4.92 31.16
CA ASP A 641 7.05 -6.01 32.10
C ASP A 641 5.70 -6.68 31.81
N LYS A 642 5.76 -7.90 31.25
CA LYS A 642 4.58 -8.70 30.85
C LYS A 642 3.95 -9.47 32.02
N LYS A 643 4.55 -9.46 33.23
CA LYS A 643 4.20 -10.36 34.34
C LYS A 643 3.63 -9.64 35.57
N ARG A 644 2.85 -8.58 35.40
CA ARG A 644 2.26 -7.86 36.56
C ARG A 644 0.93 -8.44 37.05
N SER A 645 0.98 -9.07 38.22
CA SER A 645 0.01 -8.84 39.30
C SER A 645 0.56 -7.73 40.19
N TRP A 646 -0.29 -6.83 40.69
CA TRP A 646 0.11 -5.67 41.52
C TRP A 646 0.80 -6.05 42.86
N SER A 647 0.77 -7.33 43.25
CA SER A 647 1.18 -7.82 44.57
C SER A 647 2.69 -8.16 44.75
N ASN A 648 3.52 -8.15 43.69
CA ASN A 648 4.92 -8.61 43.76
C ASN A 648 5.95 -7.55 43.26
N LEU A 649 5.83 -6.30 43.70
CA LEU A 649 6.77 -5.22 43.33
C LEU A 649 8.05 -5.29 44.17
N ASN A 650 9.07 -6.03 43.70
CA ASN A 650 10.45 -5.87 44.16
C ASN A 650 11.27 -5.12 43.09
N PRO A 651 11.85 -3.94 43.38
CA PRO A 651 12.68 -3.17 42.44
C PRO A 651 13.83 -3.97 41.81
N ASP A 652 14.49 -4.85 42.57
CA ASP A 652 15.63 -5.63 42.08
C ASP A 652 15.22 -6.68 41.04
N ASN A 653 13.99 -7.19 41.13
CA ASN A 653 13.45 -8.11 40.12
C ASN A 653 13.17 -7.38 38.80
N LEU A 654 12.79 -6.09 38.86
CA LEU A 654 12.47 -5.30 37.66
C LEU A 654 13.73 -4.99 36.84
N GLU A 655 14.83 -4.61 37.49
CA GLU A 655 16.11 -4.35 36.80
C GLU A 655 16.64 -5.64 36.14
N ASN A 656 16.54 -6.77 36.83
CA ASN A 656 16.94 -8.06 36.28
C ASN A 656 16.10 -8.49 35.08
N GLU A 657 14.77 -8.30 35.11
CA GLU A 657 13.91 -8.58 33.96
C GLU A 657 14.15 -7.61 32.80
N PHE A 658 14.45 -6.35 33.11
CA PHE A 658 14.87 -5.35 32.12
C PHE A 658 16.17 -5.77 31.44
N LEU A 659 17.23 -6.07 32.18
CA LEU A 659 18.52 -6.45 31.59
C LEU A 659 18.40 -7.73 30.76
N LYS A 660 17.64 -8.72 31.25
CA LYS A 660 17.35 -9.95 30.50
C LYS A 660 16.61 -9.69 29.19
N SER A 661 15.73 -8.69 29.11
CA SER A 661 15.05 -8.37 27.84
C SER A 661 16.00 -7.79 26.78
N TYR A 662 17.15 -7.28 27.20
CA TYR A 662 18.22 -6.77 26.32
C TYR A 662 19.39 -7.74 26.16
N GLN A 663 19.26 -8.99 26.61
CA GLN A 663 20.25 -10.02 26.35
C GLN A 663 20.49 -10.13 24.83
N LEU A 664 21.76 -10.05 24.42
CA LEU A 664 22.16 -10.22 23.04
C LEU A 664 21.81 -11.64 22.58
N SER A 665 21.31 -11.76 21.36
CA SER A 665 20.91 -13.04 20.77
C SER A 665 21.82 -13.37 19.59
N GLY A 666 22.27 -14.62 19.48
CA GLY A 666 23.28 -14.92 18.46
C GLY A 666 23.99 -16.25 18.61
N LEU A 667 25.17 -16.34 17.97
CA LEU A 667 26.09 -17.49 18.02
C LEU A 667 27.49 -17.00 18.41
N LEU A 668 28.09 -17.66 19.40
CA LEU A 668 29.39 -17.33 19.96
C LEU A 668 30.45 -18.38 19.59
N ASN A 669 31.71 -18.00 19.61
CA ASN A 669 32.84 -18.92 19.48
C ASN A 669 33.05 -19.68 20.79
N ASN A 670 33.20 -21.00 20.67
CA ASN A 670 33.41 -21.94 21.77
C ASN A 670 34.90 -22.07 22.21
N ASP A 671 35.80 -21.24 21.67
CA ASP A 671 37.21 -21.22 22.04
C ASP A 671 37.37 -20.87 23.55
N PRO A 672 38.03 -21.70 24.38
CA PRO A 672 38.24 -21.43 25.79
C PRO A 672 38.88 -20.07 26.08
N ASP A 673 39.71 -19.56 25.15
CA ASP A 673 40.40 -18.27 25.29
C ASP A 673 39.44 -17.06 25.24
N VAL A 674 38.18 -17.24 24.84
CA VAL A 674 37.21 -16.14 24.69
C VAL A 674 35.94 -16.28 25.54
N LEU A 675 35.67 -17.45 26.13
CA LEU A 675 34.41 -17.69 26.85
C LEU A 675 34.19 -16.73 28.03
N ASP A 676 35.22 -16.49 28.84
CA ASP A 676 35.15 -15.57 29.98
C ASP A 676 35.19 -14.09 29.55
N ALA A 677 35.59 -13.80 28.30
CA ALA A 677 35.62 -12.44 27.76
C ALA A 677 34.22 -11.91 27.44
N TYR A 678 33.26 -12.79 27.14
CA TYR A 678 31.88 -12.36 26.89
C TYR A 678 31.21 -11.80 28.14
N ASP A 679 31.48 -12.38 29.32
CA ASP A 679 30.99 -11.92 30.61
C ASP A 679 31.98 -12.31 31.73
N ILE A 680 32.59 -11.32 32.38
CA ILE A 680 33.63 -11.53 33.41
C ILE A 680 33.10 -12.19 34.68
N ARG A 681 31.77 -12.31 34.82
CA ARG A 681 31.11 -12.93 35.96
C ARG A 681 30.85 -14.43 35.74
N MET A 682 31.33 -14.99 34.63
CA MET A 682 31.16 -16.41 34.32
C MET A 682 31.83 -17.28 35.39
N GLU A 683 31.00 -18.07 36.07
CA GLU A 683 31.42 -19.05 37.08
C GLU A 683 30.49 -20.27 37.07
N PRO A 684 30.89 -21.43 37.65
CA PRO A 684 30.05 -22.63 37.65
C PRO A 684 28.66 -22.40 38.27
N GLY A 685 27.61 -22.59 37.49
CA GLY A 685 26.22 -22.35 37.89
C GLY A 685 25.65 -21.00 37.43
N TYR A 686 26.47 -20.12 36.85
CA TYR A 686 26.04 -18.82 36.34
C TYR A 686 25.47 -18.91 34.91
N LYS A 687 24.48 -18.05 34.63
CA LYS A 687 23.91 -17.85 33.30
C LYS A 687 23.92 -16.36 33.00
N SER A 688 24.60 -15.98 31.91
CA SER A 688 24.73 -14.57 31.53
C SER A 688 23.38 -13.97 31.13
N ASP A 689 23.19 -12.72 31.52
CA ASP A 689 22.11 -11.83 31.07
C ASP A 689 22.56 -10.92 29.90
N ILE A 690 23.81 -11.04 29.46
CA ILE A 690 24.42 -10.24 28.38
C ILE A 690 24.41 -11.03 27.06
N VAL A 691 24.86 -12.29 27.07
CA VAL A 691 25.00 -13.15 25.88
C VAL A 691 24.33 -14.51 26.11
N PRO A 692 24.03 -15.32 25.06
CA PRO A 692 23.38 -16.62 25.23
C PRO A 692 24.40 -17.69 25.68
N LEU A 693 25.02 -17.47 26.84
CA LEU A 693 26.06 -18.30 27.43
C LEU A 693 25.73 -18.60 28.90
N GLY A 694 26.02 -19.82 29.34
CA GLY A 694 25.98 -20.18 30.74
C GLY A 694 26.75 -21.46 31.01
N MET A 695 27.18 -21.60 32.27
CA MET A 695 28.03 -22.68 32.74
C MET A 695 27.33 -23.48 33.84
N LYS A 696 27.42 -24.80 33.75
CA LYS A 696 26.93 -25.74 34.76
C LYS A 696 27.88 -25.77 35.96
N LYS A 697 27.43 -26.38 37.04
CA LYS A 697 28.24 -26.56 38.27
C LYS A 697 29.49 -27.44 38.05
N ASP A 698 29.50 -28.27 37.02
CA ASP A 698 30.63 -29.13 36.63
C ASP A 698 31.63 -28.43 35.69
N GLY A 699 31.40 -27.16 35.35
CA GLY A 699 32.24 -26.38 34.44
C GLY A 699 31.87 -26.53 32.96
N ALA A 700 31.00 -27.47 32.58
CA ALA A 700 30.55 -27.60 31.19
C ALA A 700 29.49 -26.54 30.83
N LEU A 701 29.38 -26.20 29.55
CA LEU A 701 28.36 -25.25 29.09
C LEU A 701 26.93 -25.85 29.17
N TYR A 702 25.93 -25.01 29.41
CA TYR A 702 24.53 -25.41 29.26
C TYR A 702 24.21 -25.76 27.80
N ALA A 703 23.34 -26.75 27.57
CA ALA A 703 22.85 -27.09 26.23
C ALA A 703 22.07 -25.94 25.55
N THR A 704 21.60 -24.97 26.34
CA THR A 704 20.95 -23.75 25.84
C THR A 704 21.95 -22.69 25.36
N SER A 705 23.24 -22.83 25.68
CA SER A 705 24.29 -21.93 25.20
C SER A 705 24.39 -22.05 23.69
N LYS A 706 24.45 -20.91 22.99
CA LYS A 706 24.53 -20.86 21.53
C LYS A 706 25.98 -20.61 21.12
N VAL A 707 26.75 -21.69 21.08
CA VAL A 707 28.17 -21.69 20.75
C VAL A 707 28.47 -22.58 19.54
N ALA A 708 29.53 -22.28 18.80
CA ALA A 708 30.07 -23.12 17.74
C ALA A 708 31.59 -22.97 17.69
N ASP A 709 32.27 -24.02 17.20
CA ASP A 709 33.72 -23.97 17.00
C ASP A 709 34.09 -23.04 15.85
N GLU A 710 35.30 -22.49 15.89
CA GLU A 710 35.82 -21.55 14.88
C GLU A 710 35.68 -22.10 13.45
N LYS A 711 35.95 -23.40 13.24
CA LYS A 711 35.82 -24.06 11.94
C LYS A 711 34.40 -23.98 11.38
N VAL A 712 33.40 -24.22 12.22
CA VAL A 712 31.97 -24.14 11.84
C VAL A 712 31.62 -22.69 11.47
N ILE A 713 32.10 -21.72 12.24
CA ILE A 713 31.87 -20.29 11.97
C ILE A 713 32.46 -19.89 10.61
N ARG A 714 33.69 -20.32 10.31
CA ARG A 714 34.34 -20.06 9.00
C ARG A 714 33.58 -20.75 7.86
N GLN A 715 33.01 -21.93 8.10
CA GLN A 715 32.21 -22.63 7.09
C GLN A 715 30.87 -21.94 6.82
N LEU A 716 30.22 -21.36 7.84
CA LEU A 716 29.04 -20.51 7.65
C LEU A 716 29.37 -19.30 6.76
N ILE A 717 30.55 -18.70 6.94
CA ILE A 717 31.05 -17.60 6.09
C ILE A 717 31.26 -18.07 4.65
N LYS A 718 31.95 -19.22 4.44
CA LYS A 718 32.18 -19.81 3.10
C LYS A 718 30.86 -20.13 2.39
N HIS A 719 29.90 -20.73 3.09
CA HIS A 719 28.56 -21.02 2.56
C HIS A 719 27.82 -19.74 2.15
N ASN A 720 27.94 -18.68 2.95
CA ASN A 720 27.38 -17.37 2.61
C ASN A 720 28.01 -16.75 1.34
N GLN A 721 29.31 -16.92 1.13
CA GLN A 721 29.98 -16.53 -0.12
C GLN A 721 29.44 -17.30 -1.32
N HIS A 722 29.19 -18.60 -1.19
CA HIS A 722 28.54 -19.40 -2.25
C HIS A 722 27.13 -18.91 -2.59
N HIS A 723 26.35 -18.49 -1.59
CA HIS A 723 25.04 -17.87 -1.82
C HIS A 723 25.13 -16.60 -2.66
N PHE A 724 26.09 -15.72 -2.38
CA PHE A 724 26.32 -14.54 -3.22
C PHE A 724 26.65 -14.92 -4.66
N ILE A 725 27.56 -15.88 -4.86
CA ILE A 725 27.98 -16.34 -6.19
C ILE A 725 26.81 -16.95 -6.97
N ASN A 726 26.07 -17.87 -6.37
CA ASN A 726 24.94 -18.55 -7.03
C ASN A 726 23.80 -17.56 -7.34
N THR A 727 23.44 -16.72 -6.37
CA THR A 727 22.39 -15.71 -6.55
C THR A 727 22.76 -14.72 -7.66
N ALA A 728 23.98 -14.18 -7.63
CA ALA A 728 24.47 -13.28 -8.65
C ALA A 728 24.51 -13.93 -10.04
N THR A 729 24.93 -15.21 -10.11
CA THR A 729 24.93 -16.00 -11.34
C THR A 729 23.52 -16.06 -11.93
N HIS A 730 22.50 -16.43 -11.14
CA HIS A 730 21.12 -16.50 -11.61
C HIS A 730 20.52 -15.14 -12.00
N ILE A 731 20.89 -14.07 -11.29
CA ILE A 731 20.51 -12.71 -11.68
C ILE A 731 21.05 -12.38 -13.08
N MET A 732 22.31 -12.71 -13.36
CA MET A 732 22.93 -12.46 -14.66
C MET A 732 22.48 -13.43 -15.76
N ASP A 733 22.00 -14.62 -15.39
CA ASP A 733 21.29 -15.53 -16.29
C ASP A 733 19.87 -15.03 -16.62
N GLY A 734 19.38 -13.98 -15.95
CA GLY A 734 18.11 -13.34 -16.25
C GLY A 734 16.89 -13.97 -15.58
N HIS A 735 17.07 -14.69 -14.47
CA HIS A 735 15.96 -15.33 -13.76
C HIS A 735 14.99 -14.31 -13.15
N THR A 736 13.71 -14.39 -13.53
CA THR A 736 12.63 -13.47 -13.12
C THR A 736 11.40 -14.18 -12.55
N SER A 737 11.52 -15.46 -12.20
CA SER A 737 10.37 -16.31 -11.84
C SER A 737 9.62 -15.88 -10.59
N VAL A 738 8.29 -16.02 -10.61
CA VAL A 738 7.42 -15.89 -9.43
C VAL A 738 7.50 -17.19 -8.62
N THR A 739 8.57 -17.32 -7.84
CA THR A 739 8.87 -18.53 -7.03
C THR A 739 9.22 -18.14 -5.60
N PRO A 740 8.23 -17.71 -4.79
CA PRO A 740 8.46 -17.32 -3.41
C PRO A 740 8.93 -18.51 -2.57
N LEU A 741 9.84 -18.26 -1.62
CA LEU A 741 10.36 -19.26 -0.68
C LEU A 741 9.55 -19.25 0.62
N LYS A 742 8.77 -20.30 0.86
CA LYS A 742 7.95 -20.50 2.05
C LYS A 742 8.80 -20.93 3.25
N TYR A 743 8.60 -20.28 4.40
CA TYR A 743 9.28 -20.57 5.66
C TYR A 743 8.31 -20.41 6.84
N LYS A 744 8.20 -21.42 7.72
CA LYS A 744 7.25 -21.46 8.85
C LYS A 744 5.82 -21.20 8.42
N GLU A 745 5.42 -21.86 7.35
CA GLU A 745 4.13 -21.69 6.67
C GLU A 745 3.84 -20.29 6.10
N LYS A 746 4.80 -19.35 6.17
CA LYS A 746 4.66 -17.99 5.69
C LYS A 746 5.37 -17.77 4.36
N LEU A 747 4.73 -17.03 3.48
CA LEU A 747 5.32 -16.57 2.22
C LEU A 747 5.89 -15.16 2.39
N PRO A 748 6.99 -14.82 1.71
CA PRO A 748 7.49 -13.44 1.66
C PRO A 748 6.49 -12.47 1.02
N CYS A 749 5.46 -12.99 0.35
CA CYS A 749 4.38 -12.22 -0.24
C CYS A 749 3.68 -11.33 0.79
N GLU A 750 3.48 -11.77 2.04
CA GLU A 750 2.80 -10.99 3.10
C GLU A 750 3.35 -9.56 3.29
N PHE A 751 4.64 -9.37 3.02
CA PHE A 751 5.35 -8.09 3.16
C PHE A 751 5.90 -7.58 1.81
N CYS A 752 5.33 -8.03 0.69
CA CYS A 752 5.80 -7.71 -0.65
C CYS A 752 4.87 -6.71 -1.34
N SER A 753 5.41 -5.52 -1.60
CA SER A 753 4.79 -4.43 -2.36
C SER A 753 4.40 -4.75 -3.80
N TYR A 754 4.96 -5.83 -4.36
CA TYR A 754 4.87 -6.15 -5.80
C TYR A 754 3.84 -7.22 -6.14
N GLN A 755 2.95 -7.59 -5.20
CA GLN A 755 1.91 -8.60 -5.42
C GLN A 755 1.01 -8.27 -6.63
N SER A 756 0.61 -7.00 -6.74
CA SER A 756 -0.22 -6.52 -7.86
C SER A 756 0.48 -6.53 -9.22
N VAL A 757 1.81 -6.67 -9.23
CA VAL A 757 2.63 -6.73 -10.45
C VAL A 757 2.94 -8.18 -10.83
N CYS A 758 3.21 -9.04 -9.84
CA CYS A 758 3.52 -10.44 -10.10
C CYS A 758 2.27 -11.31 -10.26
N HIS A 759 1.09 -10.81 -9.88
CA HIS A 759 -0.20 -11.54 -9.94
C HIS A 759 -0.14 -12.93 -9.30
N VAL A 760 0.67 -13.10 -8.26
CA VAL A 760 0.80 -14.39 -7.58
C VAL A 760 -0.55 -14.81 -7.00
N ASP A 761 -1.06 -15.95 -7.44
CA ASP A 761 -2.34 -16.50 -7.01
C ASP A 761 -2.10 -17.88 -6.38
N SER A 762 -2.58 -18.09 -5.15
CA SER A 762 -2.41 -19.38 -4.46
C SER A 762 -3.08 -20.56 -5.17
N LEU A 763 -4.18 -20.34 -5.89
CA LEU A 763 -4.89 -21.39 -6.64
C LEU A 763 -4.11 -21.82 -7.88
N ILE A 764 -3.37 -20.90 -8.52
CA ILE A 764 -2.64 -21.15 -9.77
C ILE A 764 -1.17 -21.50 -9.49
N ASP A 765 -0.52 -20.75 -8.60
CA ASP A 765 0.94 -20.71 -8.45
C ASP A 765 1.50 -21.53 -7.29
N SER A 766 0.67 -22.13 -6.43
CA SER A 766 1.14 -22.88 -5.25
C SER A 766 2.16 -23.98 -5.60
N ARG A 767 2.03 -24.60 -6.77
CA ARG A 767 2.99 -25.59 -7.31
C ARG A 767 4.40 -25.03 -7.58
N LYS A 768 4.54 -23.71 -7.73
CA LYS A 768 5.80 -23.00 -8.02
C LYS A 768 6.52 -22.55 -6.74
N TYR A 769 5.92 -22.72 -5.56
CA TYR A 769 6.50 -22.25 -4.31
C TYR A 769 7.70 -23.12 -3.91
N ARG A 770 8.81 -22.46 -3.53
CA ARG A 770 9.95 -23.14 -2.94
C ARG A 770 9.68 -23.35 -1.45
N GLN A 771 10.18 -24.43 -0.85
CA GLN A 771 10.00 -24.71 0.57
C GLN A 771 11.35 -24.85 1.28
N VAL A 772 11.43 -24.30 2.49
CA VAL A 772 12.54 -24.52 3.42
C VAL A 772 12.30 -25.83 4.18
N ASP A 773 13.30 -26.69 4.25
CA ASP A 773 13.27 -27.82 5.19
C ASP A 773 13.66 -27.31 6.59
N GLU A 774 12.66 -27.19 7.46
CA GLU A 774 12.82 -26.67 8.82
C GLU A 774 13.43 -27.69 9.79
N LYS A 775 13.53 -28.96 9.39
CA LYS A 775 14.02 -30.05 10.26
C LYS A 775 15.53 -30.23 10.17
N ILE A 776 16.20 -29.53 9.26
CA ILE A 776 17.65 -29.65 9.11
C ILE A 776 18.39 -29.14 10.34
N ASN A 777 19.54 -29.76 10.64
CA ASN A 777 20.55 -29.16 11.49
C ASN A 777 21.64 -28.53 10.59
N PRO A 778 21.66 -27.21 10.40
CA PRO A 778 22.61 -26.55 9.51
C PRO A 778 24.07 -26.79 9.87
N ILE A 779 24.39 -26.90 11.17
CA ILE A 779 25.77 -27.11 11.63
C ILE A 779 26.25 -28.49 11.18
N GLU A 780 25.48 -29.54 11.47
CA GLU A 780 25.82 -30.91 11.07
C GLU A 780 25.91 -31.07 9.55
N LEU A 781 25.01 -30.44 8.79
CA LEU A 781 25.04 -30.48 7.33
C LEU A 781 26.29 -29.81 6.76
N LEU A 782 26.72 -28.70 7.33
CA LEU A 782 27.93 -28.00 6.92
C LEU A 782 29.19 -28.79 7.29
N GLU A 783 29.21 -29.40 8.49
CA GLU A 783 30.30 -30.28 8.92
C GLU A 783 30.41 -31.56 8.09
N LYS A 784 29.28 -32.12 7.63
CA LYS A 784 29.27 -33.27 6.73
C LYS A 784 29.85 -32.91 5.36
N LYS A 785 29.45 -31.77 4.79
CA LYS A 785 30.02 -31.26 3.54
C LYS A 785 31.53 -31.02 3.64
N MET A 786 32.01 -30.55 4.78
CA MET A 786 33.45 -30.39 5.00
C MET A 786 34.20 -31.72 4.92
N ARG A 787 33.67 -32.77 5.56
CA ARG A 787 34.27 -34.11 5.50
C ARG A 787 34.31 -34.68 4.08
N GLU A 788 33.27 -34.42 3.29
CA GLU A 788 33.22 -34.84 1.88
C GLU A 788 34.20 -34.03 1.00
N GLU A 789 34.34 -32.71 1.22
CA GLU A 789 35.32 -31.85 0.53
C GLU A 789 36.78 -32.24 0.88
N ASP A 790 37.06 -32.57 2.14
CA ASP A 790 38.39 -33.00 2.61
C ASP A 790 38.77 -34.41 2.09
N GLU A 791 37.79 -35.28 1.78
CA GLU A 791 38.02 -36.59 1.17
C GLU A 791 38.30 -36.49 -0.35
N ASP A 792 37.63 -35.57 -1.06
CA ASP A 792 37.85 -35.34 -2.50
C ASP A 792 39.22 -34.67 -2.79
N ASP A 793 39.68 -33.72 -1.96
CA ASP A 793 41.01 -33.09 -2.13
C ASP A 793 42.17 -34.07 -1.87
N ASN A 794 42.02 -34.97 -0.89
CA ASN A 794 43.02 -36.04 -0.65
C ASN A 794 43.05 -37.11 -1.76
N SER A 795 41.98 -37.26 -2.54
CA SER A 795 41.93 -38.19 -3.68
C SER A 795 42.58 -37.64 -4.96
N ASN A 796 42.67 -36.31 -5.09
CA ASN A 796 43.33 -35.65 -6.21
C ASN A 796 44.83 -35.41 -5.99
N GLU A 797 45.32 -35.36 -4.74
CA GLU A 797 46.77 -35.37 -4.45
C GLU A 797 47.41 -36.77 -4.58
N ALA A 798 46.59 -37.83 -4.66
CA ALA A 798 47.04 -39.22 -4.84
C ALA A 798 47.01 -39.71 -6.31
N ARG A 799 46.86 -38.80 -7.30
CA ARG A 799 46.82 -39.13 -8.74
C ARG A 799 47.90 -38.45 -9.57
#